data_AF-A0A510JYT7-F1
#
_entry.id   AF-A0A510JYT7-F1
#
_cell.length_a   1.000
_cell.length_b   1.000
_cell.length_c   1.000
_cell.angle_alpha   90.00
_cell.angle_beta   90.00
_cell.angle_gamma   90.00
#
_symmetry.space_group_name_H-M   'P 1'
#
loop_
_entity.id
_entity.type
_entity.pdbx_description
1 polymer ?
#
loop_
_entity_poly.entity_id
_entity_poly.type
_entity_poly.pdbx_seq_one_letter_code
_entity_poly.pdbx_strand_id
1 'polypeptide(L)'
;MSDKNFINRTNRTILFEEINPEKMDILTLINDSKNMDSLDDENIIEINRHLLVSSFDEFLEKFDPKVYSYFDAESQSIRYILKKPEGISEDLITEIKINNGNTFFKMLNTLIEARKSQGNRSVDFKFENILELISPRKVIEDIKQTRKEIAYIYGKYEELDDENPKKLEYGDKLNEKFEEASQNYSNVLGMLPLAIEDIKTRLLIGHDENDSKSEKIKLGMLKVGENGELEVIEYKQEENKSLALIEEKNTTALVEAFKDDYENVSEEPNQYISDLVIRTFVPLAKNIVNINPEQEVENYNNYLSFYKSAQEDFIKIAKPLIEKLLGVKMFFEQYDTKVPLMRPTLLVTNVKSEMISKAGNKERLKAFLNTVNAKNDFENTIWFGIYPNVDLDIKKTEKKVRERFRGTKNEEKVDKNTIEVLTNLMTILGEYKIQVFFNFEGNSETSFDNLATTGVDKYIERTQILENQSYSEYLIPVIPNFTIIPKDKSGVILDYKMKFENENGVSLSKEQEDLLKFWIEGVYVDGSYVAAGIIAASQCPNFLRDRFNQVSPVYPGVRFDIEAEDNSYKVRTTMSKEISGFTNSIKDRINQFNYGFIFSSDNAHLQKEKIRNIVVYKARTLLRNSEGGYEPLYKTLTTTFIERTLRFVTTDFKEDKINMFFSTNPESQKSIWVKDQKFVNGIMQKGDDITHIIDEENGICQLNITFAGNVKNLQVEINKQN
;
A
#
# COMPACT_ATOMS: atom_id res chain seq x y z
N MET A 1 -18.53 -22.94 -33.18
CA MET A 1 -18.65 -23.01 -31.71
C MET A 1 -17.27 -23.14 -31.04
N SER A 2 -16.19 -22.68 -31.66
CA SER A 2 -14.82 -23.19 -31.45
C SER A 2 -13.82 -22.21 -30.83
N ASP A 3 -14.28 -21.11 -30.21
CA ASP A 3 -13.40 -20.07 -29.64
C ASP A 3 -13.52 -19.99 -28.11
N LYS A 4 -13.48 -21.12 -27.39
CA LYS A 4 -13.39 -21.10 -25.93
C LYS A 4 -11.98 -21.50 -25.51
N ASN A 5 -11.24 -20.54 -24.98
CA ASN A 5 -10.09 -20.86 -24.17
C ASN A 5 -10.58 -21.63 -22.93
N PHE A 6 -10.00 -22.80 -22.67
CA PHE A 6 -10.48 -23.71 -21.62
C PHE A 6 -10.16 -23.18 -20.21
N ILE A 7 -9.13 -22.36 -20.11
CA ILE A 7 -8.70 -21.68 -18.90
C ILE A 7 -8.98 -20.19 -19.09
N ASN A 8 -9.96 -19.68 -18.36
CA ASN A 8 -10.42 -18.28 -18.45
C ASN A 8 -9.74 -17.34 -17.43
N ARG A 9 -9.03 -17.88 -16.43
CA ARG A 9 -8.30 -17.12 -15.41
C ARG A 9 -6.92 -17.72 -15.17
N THR A 10 -5.88 -16.92 -15.34
CA THR A 10 -4.48 -17.31 -15.09
C THR A 10 -3.75 -16.38 -14.13
N ASN A 11 -4.47 -15.53 -13.41
CA ASN A 11 -3.90 -14.44 -12.60
C ASN A 11 -4.43 -14.35 -11.18
N ARG A 12 -5.01 -15.42 -10.68
CA ARG A 12 -5.42 -15.53 -9.28
C ARG A 12 -4.18 -15.78 -8.42
N THR A 13 -4.01 -14.93 -7.41
CA THR A 13 -2.83 -14.88 -6.55
C THR A 13 -3.24 -15.16 -5.10
N ILE A 14 -2.44 -15.93 -4.35
CA ILE A 14 -2.60 -16.10 -2.90
C ILE A 14 -1.57 -15.26 -2.14
N LEU A 15 -1.98 -14.56 -1.08
CA LEU A 15 -1.11 -13.76 -0.22
C LEU A 15 -0.98 -14.42 1.15
N PHE A 16 0.26 -14.74 1.56
CA PHE A 16 0.59 -15.33 2.85
C PHE A 16 0.92 -14.25 3.89
N GLU A 17 -0.11 -13.63 4.46
CA GLU A 17 0.01 -12.59 5.48
C GLU A 17 -1.13 -12.64 6.51
N GLU A 18 -0.87 -12.14 7.73
CA GLU A 18 -1.87 -11.80 8.74
C GLU A 18 -2.15 -10.28 8.64
N ILE A 19 -3.39 -9.90 8.29
CA ILE A 19 -3.81 -8.50 8.15
C ILE A 19 -4.61 -8.06 9.37
N ASN A 20 -5.64 -8.81 9.73
CA ASN A 20 -6.46 -8.58 10.91
C ASN A 20 -6.81 -9.93 11.58
N PRO A 21 -6.23 -10.24 12.75
CA PRO A 21 -6.42 -11.53 13.41
C PRO A 21 -7.85 -11.75 13.93
N GLU A 22 -8.71 -10.73 13.97
CA GLU A 22 -10.12 -10.88 14.38
C GLU A 22 -11.04 -11.27 13.21
N LYS A 23 -10.57 -11.15 11.97
CA LYS A 23 -11.31 -11.60 10.79
C LYS A 23 -11.03 -13.07 10.53
N MET A 24 -11.96 -13.72 9.83
CA MET A 24 -11.79 -15.11 9.41
C MET A 24 -10.47 -15.30 8.65
N ASP A 25 -9.87 -16.47 8.81
CA ASP A 25 -8.66 -16.87 8.13
C ASP A 25 -8.85 -18.19 7.39
N ILE A 26 -7.90 -18.51 6.49
CA ILE A 26 -8.01 -19.68 5.62
C ILE A 26 -8.11 -20.99 6.41
N LEU A 27 -7.43 -21.12 7.55
CA LEU A 27 -7.44 -22.34 8.36
C LEU A 27 -8.76 -22.50 9.12
N THR A 28 -9.34 -21.39 9.57
CA THR A 28 -10.64 -21.38 10.25
C THR A 28 -11.77 -21.73 9.28
N LEU A 29 -11.76 -21.17 8.07
CA LEU A 29 -12.79 -21.43 7.05
C LEU A 29 -12.73 -22.86 6.47
N ILE A 30 -11.54 -23.47 6.38
CA ILE A 30 -11.42 -24.87 5.97
C ILE A 30 -11.91 -25.83 7.06
N ASN A 31 -11.90 -25.39 8.34
CA ASN A 31 -12.28 -26.18 9.51
C ASN A 31 -11.44 -27.49 9.65
N ASP A 32 -11.89 -28.46 10.46
CA ASP A 32 -11.13 -29.68 10.75
C ASP A 32 -11.14 -30.67 9.56
N SER A 33 -10.16 -30.52 8.67
CA SER A 33 -9.99 -31.35 7.46
C SER A 33 -9.30 -32.69 7.72
N LYS A 34 -9.37 -33.26 8.94
CA LYS A 34 -8.74 -34.55 9.23
C LYS A 34 -9.35 -35.61 8.30
N ASN A 35 -8.55 -36.09 7.35
CA ASN A 35 -8.90 -37.06 6.30
C ASN A 35 -9.80 -36.52 5.16
N MET A 36 -9.82 -35.20 4.89
CA MET A 36 -10.50 -34.66 3.71
C MET A 36 -9.49 -34.40 2.59
N ASP A 37 -9.63 -35.13 1.47
CA ASP A 37 -8.77 -34.93 0.28
C ASP A 37 -9.14 -33.67 -0.52
N SER A 38 -10.40 -33.20 -0.43
CA SER A 38 -10.89 -31.99 -1.08
C SER A 38 -12.06 -31.37 -0.31
N LEU A 39 -12.36 -30.11 -0.60
CA LEU A 39 -13.47 -29.33 -0.08
C LEU A 39 -14.66 -29.38 -1.04
N ASP A 40 -15.85 -29.13 -0.51
CA ASP A 40 -17.06 -28.91 -1.29
C ASP A 40 -17.15 -27.48 -1.85
N ASP A 41 -18.11 -27.26 -2.75
CA ASP A 41 -18.29 -25.97 -3.42
C ASP A 41 -18.75 -24.87 -2.44
N GLU A 42 -19.52 -25.21 -1.40
CA GLU A 42 -19.98 -24.26 -0.38
C GLU A 42 -18.80 -23.67 0.40
N ASN A 43 -17.84 -24.51 0.79
CA ASN A 43 -16.60 -24.08 1.44
C ASN A 43 -15.78 -23.15 0.53
N ILE A 44 -15.67 -23.45 -0.77
CA ILE A 44 -14.95 -22.59 -1.72
C ILE A 44 -15.65 -21.23 -1.89
N ILE A 45 -16.99 -21.22 -1.96
CA ILE A 45 -17.78 -19.98 -2.02
C ILE A 45 -17.58 -19.16 -0.75
N GLU A 46 -17.57 -19.80 0.42
CA GLU A 46 -17.35 -19.13 1.70
C GLU A 46 -15.93 -18.56 1.83
N ILE A 47 -14.91 -19.34 1.46
CA ILE A 47 -13.51 -18.87 1.37
C ILE A 47 -13.42 -17.66 0.46
N ASN A 48 -14.03 -17.71 -0.73
CA ASN A 48 -14.02 -16.58 -1.66
C ASN A 48 -14.74 -15.35 -1.10
N ARG A 49 -15.87 -15.56 -0.44
CA ARG A 49 -16.66 -14.47 0.17
C ARG A 49 -15.84 -13.67 1.17
N HIS A 50 -15.08 -14.35 2.04
CA HIS A 50 -14.34 -13.70 3.12
C HIS A 50 -12.92 -13.30 2.74
N LEU A 51 -12.22 -14.08 1.91
CA LEU A 51 -10.77 -13.96 1.72
C LEU A 51 -10.33 -13.52 0.33
N LEU A 52 -11.18 -13.68 -0.70
CA LEU A 52 -10.85 -13.28 -2.07
C LEU A 52 -11.26 -11.83 -2.30
N VAL A 53 -10.35 -11.02 -2.83
CA VAL A 53 -10.57 -9.61 -3.17
C VAL A 53 -10.16 -9.33 -4.62
N SER A 54 -10.84 -8.38 -5.25
CA SER A 54 -10.60 -7.95 -6.63
C SER A 54 -10.16 -6.49 -6.76
N SER A 55 -10.11 -5.76 -5.64
CA SER A 55 -9.66 -4.38 -5.55
C SER A 55 -9.11 -4.07 -4.15
N PHE A 56 -8.39 -2.95 -4.04
CA PHE A 56 -7.88 -2.48 -2.76
C PHE A 56 -9.00 -2.01 -1.82
N ASP A 57 -10.07 -1.40 -2.34
CA ASP A 57 -11.20 -0.94 -1.53
C ASP A 57 -11.97 -2.14 -0.93
N GLU A 58 -12.25 -3.16 -1.74
CA GLU A 58 -12.85 -4.43 -1.27
C GLU A 58 -11.99 -5.11 -0.19
N PHE A 59 -10.66 -4.97 -0.30
CA PHE A 59 -9.73 -5.46 0.71
C PHE A 59 -9.83 -4.70 2.03
N LEU A 60 -9.91 -3.37 2.00
CA LEU A 60 -10.11 -2.56 3.20
C LEU A 60 -11.45 -2.89 3.87
N GLU A 61 -12.51 -3.09 3.09
CA GLU A 61 -13.84 -3.46 3.61
C GLU A 61 -13.86 -4.84 4.28
N LYS A 62 -13.28 -5.86 3.63
CA LYS A 62 -13.29 -7.24 4.16
C LYS A 62 -12.39 -7.42 5.38
N PHE A 63 -11.17 -6.88 5.33
CA PHE A 63 -10.18 -7.11 6.39
C PHE A 63 -10.23 -6.06 7.51
N ASP A 64 -10.81 -4.89 7.27
CA ASP A 64 -10.98 -3.81 8.27
C ASP A 64 -9.71 -3.62 9.14
N PRO A 65 -8.56 -3.30 8.53
CA PRO A 65 -7.29 -3.22 9.24
C PRO A 65 -7.31 -2.09 10.28
N LYS A 66 -6.90 -2.39 11.51
CA LYS A 66 -6.96 -1.46 12.63
C LYS A 66 -5.82 -1.61 13.62
N VAL A 67 -5.56 -0.52 14.33
CA VAL A 67 -4.64 -0.42 15.47
C VAL A 67 -5.48 -0.07 16.69
N TYR A 68 -5.21 -0.71 17.82
CA TYR A 68 -5.85 -0.42 19.08
C TYR A 68 -4.99 0.51 19.90
N SER A 69 -5.61 1.45 20.62
CA SER A 69 -4.93 2.28 21.59
C SER A 69 -5.66 2.32 22.92
N TYR A 70 -4.90 2.39 24.02
CA TYR A 70 -5.41 2.63 25.36
C TYR A 70 -4.40 3.45 26.18
N PHE A 71 -4.87 4.15 27.22
CA PHE A 71 -3.99 4.94 28.09
C PHE A 71 -3.41 4.06 29.22
N ASP A 72 -2.09 4.04 29.34
CA ASP A 72 -1.36 3.36 30.41
C ASP A 72 -1.05 4.37 31.52
N ALA A 73 -1.78 4.25 32.63
CA ALA A 73 -1.65 5.15 33.77
C ALA A 73 -0.31 4.99 34.52
N GLU A 74 0.37 3.85 34.41
CA GLU A 74 1.68 3.65 35.05
C GLU A 74 2.78 4.37 34.28
N SER A 75 2.78 4.26 32.94
CA SER A 75 3.74 4.96 32.08
C SER A 75 3.33 6.38 31.72
N GLN A 76 2.10 6.80 32.05
CA GLN A 76 1.51 8.09 31.65
C GLN A 76 1.59 8.31 30.14
N SER A 77 1.35 7.25 29.36
CA SER A 77 1.50 7.27 27.90
C SER A 77 0.43 6.44 27.21
N ILE A 78 0.19 6.70 25.94
CA ILE A 78 -0.70 5.88 25.12
C ILE A 78 0.06 4.65 24.64
N ARG A 79 -0.57 3.49 24.76
CA ARG A 79 -0.05 2.23 24.21
C ARG A 79 -0.80 1.91 22.94
N TYR A 80 -0.07 1.52 21.91
CA TYR A 80 -0.63 1.06 20.64
C TYR A 80 -0.30 -0.41 20.43
N ILE A 81 -1.27 -1.19 19.95
CA ILE A 81 -1.11 -2.62 19.67
C ILE A 81 -1.94 -3.03 18.45
N LEU A 82 -1.44 -4.03 17.71
CA LEU A 82 -2.12 -4.55 16.50
C LEU A 82 -3.20 -5.59 16.80
N LYS A 83 -3.21 -6.16 18.01
CA LYS A 83 -4.20 -7.14 18.45
C LYS A 83 -5.04 -6.52 19.55
N LYS A 84 -6.33 -6.79 19.55
CA LYS A 84 -7.22 -6.32 20.61
C LYS A 84 -6.70 -6.83 21.97
N PRO A 85 -6.48 -5.96 22.97
CA PRO A 85 -5.97 -6.39 24.26
C PRO A 85 -7.01 -7.21 25.00
N GLU A 86 -6.60 -8.33 25.58
CA GLU A 86 -7.45 -9.15 26.43
C GLU A 86 -7.46 -8.59 27.86
N GLY A 87 -8.64 -8.48 28.48
CA GLY A 87 -8.79 -8.07 29.88
C GLY A 87 -8.91 -6.56 30.14
N ILE A 88 -8.97 -5.73 29.10
CA ILE A 88 -9.29 -4.29 29.19
C ILE A 88 -10.76 -4.09 28.79
N SER A 89 -11.50 -3.21 29.48
CA SER A 89 -12.89 -2.87 29.11
C SER A 89 -12.93 -2.25 27.71
N GLU A 90 -13.97 -2.56 26.93
CA GLU A 90 -14.12 -2.01 25.57
C GLU A 90 -14.19 -0.48 25.57
N ASP A 91 -14.80 0.12 26.60
CA ASP A 91 -14.92 1.57 26.77
C ASP A 91 -13.56 2.28 26.92
N LEU A 92 -12.50 1.55 27.29
CA LEU A 92 -11.15 2.10 27.47
C LEU A 92 -10.25 1.87 26.25
N ILE A 93 -10.76 1.24 25.20
CA ILE A 93 -10.02 0.89 24.00
C ILE A 93 -10.53 1.74 22.84
N THR A 94 -9.64 2.49 22.21
CA THR A 94 -9.95 3.20 20.97
C THR A 94 -9.49 2.38 19.76
N GLU A 95 -10.39 2.17 18.80
CA GLU A 95 -10.07 1.54 17.52
C GLU A 95 -9.65 2.61 16.48
N ILE A 96 -8.43 2.50 15.97
CA ILE A 96 -7.90 3.37 14.91
C ILE A 96 -7.91 2.57 13.61
N LYS A 97 -8.91 2.80 12.76
CA LYS A 97 -9.00 2.17 11.43
C LYS A 97 -7.92 2.71 10.50
N ILE A 98 -7.20 1.82 9.82
CA ILE A 98 -6.17 2.16 8.83
C ILE A 98 -6.76 2.04 7.43
N ASN A 99 -7.60 3.01 7.07
CA ASN A 99 -8.24 3.11 5.76
C ASN A 99 -7.83 4.41 5.04
N ASN A 100 -8.47 4.74 3.92
CA ASN A 100 -8.20 5.97 3.15
C ASN A 100 -8.46 7.28 3.93
N GLY A 101 -9.17 7.22 5.07
CA GLY A 101 -9.38 8.36 5.98
C GLY A 101 -8.27 8.55 7.02
N ASN A 102 -7.45 7.54 7.30
CA ASN A 102 -6.35 7.66 8.26
C ASN A 102 -5.29 8.66 7.77
N THR A 103 -4.94 9.65 8.60
CA THR A 103 -4.03 10.75 8.22
C THR A 103 -2.65 10.27 7.77
N PHE A 104 -2.06 9.32 8.49
CA PHE A 104 -0.73 8.80 8.16
C PHE A 104 -0.77 7.97 6.86
N PHE A 105 -1.78 7.12 6.68
CA PHE A 105 -1.96 6.38 5.43
C PHE A 105 -2.24 7.30 4.23
N LYS A 106 -3.09 8.32 4.41
CA LYS A 106 -3.39 9.35 3.39
C LYS A 106 -2.15 10.16 3.01
N MET A 107 -1.30 10.51 3.98
CA MET A 107 -0.02 11.16 3.73
C MET A 107 0.88 10.27 2.84
N LEU A 108 0.98 8.97 3.13
CA LEU A 108 1.77 8.03 2.32
C LEU A 108 1.21 7.88 0.90
N ASN A 109 -0.11 7.81 0.74
CA ASN A 109 -0.74 7.80 -0.59
C ASN A 109 -0.45 9.08 -1.37
N THR A 110 -0.55 10.24 -0.70
CA THR A 110 -0.23 11.55 -1.30
C THR A 110 1.24 11.62 -1.72
N LEU A 111 2.17 11.08 -0.91
CA LEU A 111 3.58 10.95 -1.27
C LEU A 111 3.76 10.12 -2.54
N ILE A 112 3.13 8.95 -2.62
CA ILE A 112 3.22 8.05 -3.78
C ILE A 112 2.69 8.75 -5.04
N GLU A 113 1.52 9.39 -4.96
CA GLU A 113 0.90 10.10 -6.09
C GLU A 113 1.71 11.33 -6.53
N ALA A 114 2.22 12.11 -5.58
CA ALA A 114 3.10 13.24 -5.88
C ALA A 114 4.39 12.77 -6.58
N ARG A 115 4.97 11.64 -6.15
CA ARG A 115 6.13 11.05 -6.84
C ARG A 115 5.79 10.52 -8.22
N LYS A 116 4.59 9.97 -8.43
CA LYS A 116 4.12 9.52 -9.76
C LYS A 116 3.92 10.69 -10.72
N SER A 117 3.29 11.77 -10.28
CA SER A 117 3.01 12.94 -11.11
C SER A 117 4.29 13.71 -11.48
N GLN A 118 5.18 13.93 -10.52
CA GLN A 118 6.44 14.64 -10.76
C GLN A 118 7.44 13.78 -11.56
N GLY A 119 7.47 12.47 -11.31
CA GLY A 119 8.46 11.55 -11.90
C GLY A 119 9.90 11.86 -11.50
N ASN A 120 10.08 12.60 -10.40
CA ASN A 120 11.37 12.96 -9.82
C ASN A 120 11.97 11.78 -9.06
N ARG A 121 13.31 11.78 -8.95
CA ARG A 121 14.06 10.79 -8.16
C ARG A 121 13.91 11.04 -6.67
N SER A 122 14.23 10.04 -5.85
CA SER A 122 14.20 10.19 -4.38
C SER A 122 15.10 11.34 -3.90
N VAL A 123 16.24 11.58 -4.57
CA VAL A 123 17.17 12.66 -4.20
C VAL A 123 16.56 14.05 -4.44
N ASP A 124 15.80 14.21 -5.53
CA ASP A 124 15.26 15.50 -5.98
C ASP A 124 13.88 15.82 -5.37
N PHE A 125 13.26 14.84 -4.71
CA PHE A 125 11.94 14.97 -4.13
C PHE A 125 11.99 15.65 -2.74
N LYS A 126 11.10 16.63 -2.53
CA LYS A 126 10.96 17.36 -1.26
C LYS A 126 9.94 16.66 -0.36
N PHE A 127 10.43 15.73 0.47
CA PHE A 127 9.59 14.97 1.41
C PHE A 127 8.97 15.86 2.49
N GLU A 128 9.73 16.84 2.97
CA GLU A 128 9.36 17.75 4.08
C GLU A 128 7.95 18.32 3.93
N ASN A 129 7.62 18.87 2.76
CA ASN A 129 6.31 19.50 2.49
C ASN A 129 5.11 18.56 2.69
N ILE A 130 5.27 17.26 2.45
CA ILE A 130 4.17 16.30 2.58
C ILE A 130 4.21 15.63 3.95
N LEU A 131 5.39 15.48 4.56
CA LEU A 131 5.52 15.02 5.95
C LEU A 131 4.89 16.00 6.95
N GLU A 132 4.77 17.29 6.59
CA GLU A 132 4.01 18.27 7.38
C GLU A 132 2.50 17.96 7.46
N LEU A 133 1.95 17.04 6.63
CA LEU A 133 0.52 16.70 6.67
C LEU A 133 0.07 16.07 8.01
N ILE A 134 0.99 15.48 8.76
CA ILE A 134 0.71 14.92 10.09
C ILE A 134 1.10 15.88 11.23
N SER A 135 1.50 17.11 10.90
CA SER A 135 1.79 18.15 11.89
C SER A 135 0.50 18.78 12.45
N PRO A 136 0.50 19.28 13.70
CA PRO A 136 -0.66 19.97 14.29
C PRO A 136 -1.16 21.14 13.42
N ARG A 137 -0.24 21.85 12.76
CA ARG A 137 -0.56 22.98 11.89
C ARG A 137 -1.49 22.58 10.74
N LYS A 138 -1.28 21.40 10.14
CA LYS A 138 -2.12 20.94 9.04
C LYS A 138 -3.54 20.61 9.49
N VAL A 139 -3.67 19.94 10.64
CA VAL A 139 -4.97 19.64 11.26
C VAL A 139 -5.79 20.93 11.42
N ILE A 140 -5.14 22.02 11.83
CA ILE A 140 -5.78 23.33 11.98
C ILE A 140 -6.16 23.98 10.66
N GLU A 141 -5.32 23.88 9.62
CA GLU A 141 -5.70 24.39 8.29
C GLU A 141 -6.96 23.71 7.77
N ASP A 142 -7.04 22.39 7.94
CA ASP A 142 -8.19 21.60 7.51
C ASP A 142 -9.43 21.98 8.34
N ILE A 143 -9.29 22.17 9.66
CA ILE A 143 -10.37 22.70 10.51
C ILE A 143 -10.81 24.11 10.09
N LYS A 144 -9.88 25.01 9.77
CA LYS A 144 -10.22 26.36 9.27
C LYS A 144 -11.03 26.29 7.98
N GLN A 145 -10.78 25.30 7.15
CA GLN A 145 -11.55 25.05 5.94
C GLN A 145 -12.94 24.47 6.27
N THR A 146 -13.02 23.42 7.09
CA THR A 146 -14.29 22.85 7.58
C THR A 146 -15.17 23.91 8.22
N ARG A 147 -14.59 24.78 9.04
CA ARG A 147 -15.27 25.94 9.64
C ARG A 147 -15.90 26.85 8.58
N LYS A 148 -15.16 27.21 7.53
CA LYS A 148 -15.67 28.08 6.45
C LYS A 148 -16.84 27.40 5.72
N GLU A 149 -16.74 26.10 5.51
CA GLU A 149 -17.79 25.30 4.89
C GLU A 149 -19.04 25.25 5.77
N ILE A 150 -18.90 24.96 7.07
CA ILE A 150 -20.01 24.95 8.03
C ILE A 150 -20.68 26.32 8.08
N ALA A 151 -19.91 27.40 8.24
CA ALA A 151 -20.46 28.76 8.28
C ALA A 151 -21.20 29.12 6.98
N TYR A 152 -20.67 28.72 5.82
CA TYR A 152 -21.30 28.96 4.52
C TYR A 152 -22.59 28.15 4.36
N ILE A 153 -22.57 26.85 4.65
CA ILE A 153 -23.74 25.97 4.53
C ILE A 153 -24.81 26.40 5.54
N TYR A 154 -24.43 26.74 6.77
CA TYR A 154 -25.34 27.23 7.79
C TYR A 154 -26.00 28.56 7.40
N GLY A 155 -25.24 29.50 6.82
CA GLY A 155 -25.81 30.73 6.27
C GLY A 155 -26.86 30.45 5.17
N LYS A 156 -26.61 29.46 4.30
CA LYS A 156 -27.57 29.04 3.27
C LYS A 156 -28.78 28.31 3.85
N TYR A 157 -28.60 27.59 4.95
CA TYR A 157 -29.66 26.89 5.67
C TYR A 157 -30.63 27.89 6.33
N GLU A 158 -30.11 28.92 7.01
CA GLU A 158 -30.92 29.97 7.66
C GLU A 158 -31.68 30.87 6.68
N GLU A 159 -31.15 31.08 5.46
CA GLU A 159 -31.83 31.87 4.41
C GLU A 159 -33.13 31.21 3.88
N LEU A 160 -33.37 29.94 4.18
CA LEU A 160 -34.47 29.14 3.63
C LEU A 160 -35.58 28.89 4.66
N ASP A 161 -36.81 28.79 4.17
CA ASP A 161 -38.00 28.45 4.96
C ASP A 161 -38.02 26.97 5.36
N ASP A 162 -38.63 26.65 6.50
CA ASP A 162 -38.65 25.31 7.10
C ASP A 162 -39.36 24.27 6.22
N GLU A 163 -40.34 24.70 5.41
CA GLU A 163 -41.04 23.81 4.47
C GLU A 163 -40.27 23.58 3.15
N ASN A 164 -39.08 24.17 2.97
CA ASN A 164 -38.31 24.07 1.74
C ASN A 164 -37.47 22.77 1.69
N PRO A 165 -37.65 21.90 0.67
CA PRO A 165 -36.84 20.69 0.53
C PRO A 165 -35.33 20.94 0.46
N LYS A 166 -34.90 22.09 -0.07
CA LYS A 166 -33.48 22.46 -0.12
C LYS A 166 -32.89 22.77 1.25
N LYS A 167 -33.71 23.22 2.21
CA LYS A 167 -33.25 23.43 3.59
C LYS A 167 -32.90 22.10 4.24
N LEU A 168 -33.72 21.07 4.00
CA LEU A 168 -33.44 19.70 4.43
C LEU A 168 -32.13 19.17 3.81
N GLU A 169 -31.91 19.35 2.50
CA GLU A 169 -30.64 18.97 1.85
C GLU A 169 -29.42 19.70 2.42
N TYR A 170 -29.55 20.98 2.80
CA TYR A 170 -28.48 21.70 3.49
C TYR A 170 -28.32 21.24 4.94
N GLY A 171 -29.39 20.83 5.61
CA GLY A 171 -29.38 20.19 6.92
C GLY A 171 -28.61 18.86 6.91
N ASP A 172 -28.86 18.00 5.93
CA ASP A 172 -28.12 16.74 5.75
C ASP A 172 -26.62 17.01 5.58
N LYS A 173 -26.26 17.99 4.75
CA LYS A 173 -24.85 18.41 4.57
C LYS A 173 -24.24 19.03 5.82
N LEU A 174 -25.01 19.76 6.62
CA LEU A 174 -24.55 20.27 7.91
C LEU A 174 -24.29 19.14 8.87
N ASN A 175 -25.19 18.16 8.97
CA ASN A 175 -25.01 16.98 9.82
C ASN A 175 -23.74 16.21 9.42
N GLU A 176 -23.51 15.98 8.12
CA GLU A 176 -22.26 15.36 7.63
C GLU A 176 -21.01 16.17 8.04
N LYS A 177 -21.08 17.50 8.00
CA LYS A 177 -19.97 18.39 8.36
C LYS A 177 -19.74 18.48 9.88
N PHE A 178 -20.80 18.45 10.67
CA PHE A 178 -20.71 18.38 12.13
C PHE A 178 -20.15 17.03 12.58
N GLU A 179 -20.54 15.92 11.94
CA GLU A 179 -19.97 14.59 12.16
C GLU A 179 -18.48 14.54 11.77
N GLU A 180 -18.08 15.18 10.67
CA GLU A 180 -16.66 15.33 10.30
C GLU A 180 -15.88 16.16 11.34
N ALA A 181 -16.50 17.20 11.89
CA ALA A 181 -15.90 18.03 12.92
C ALA A 181 -15.77 17.27 14.26
N SER A 182 -16.81 16.55 14.67
CA SER A 182 -16.90 15.82 15.95
C SER A 182 -15.85 14.73 16.09
N GLN A 183 -15.42 14.12 14.98
CA GLN A 183 -14.27 13.19 14.97
C GLN A 183 -12.98 13.80 15.54
N ASN A 184 -12.81 15.14 15.48
CA ASN A 184 -11.61 15.81 16.00
C ASN A 184 -11.69 16.09 17.51
N TYR A 185 -12.88 16.08 18.10
CA TYR A 185 -13.10 16.34 19.54
C TYR A 185 -13.94 15.27 20.24
N SER A 186 -14.10 14.10 19.62
CA SER A 186 -14.69 12.92 20.25
C SER A 186 -13.68 12.16 21.12
N ASN A 187 -12.38 12.37 20.91
CA ASN A 187 -11.32 11.77 21.73
C ASN A 187 -10.21 12.78 22.07
N VAL A 188 -9.55 12.55 23.21
CA VAL A 188 -8.52 13.46 23.77
C VAL A 188 -7.33 13.63 22.83
N LEU A 189 -6.97 12.60 22.07
CA LEU A 189 -5.85 12.63 21.12
C LEU A 189 -6.09 13.57 19.94
N GLY A 190 -7.31 13.55 19.40
CA GLY A 190 -7.77 14.45 18.35
C GLY A 190 -7.78 15.89 18.81
N MET A 191 -8.06 16.14 20.09
CA MET A 191 -8.06 17.49 20.67
C MET A 191 -6.67 18.08 20.90
N LEU A 192 -5.61 17.27 20.98
CA LEU A 192 -4.25 17.78 21.27
C LEU A 192 -3.79 18.80 20.22
N PRO A 193 -3.87 18.55 18.91
CA PRO A 193 -3.62 19.57 17.90
C PRO A 193 -4.41 20.87 18.10
N LEU A 194 -5.69 20.76 18.49
CA LEU A 194 -6.57 21.91 18.72
C LEU A 194 -6.09 22.72 19.92
N ALA A 195 -5.80 22.05 21.04
CA ALA A 195 -5.30 22.67 22.26
C ALA A 195 -3.95 23.38 22.03
N ILE A 196 -3.02 22.72 21.33
CA ILE A 196 -1.70 23.27 21.00
C ILE A 196 -1.84 24.58 20.23
N GLU A 197 -2.68 24.61 19.20
CA GLU A 197 -2.85 25.81 18.37
C GLU A 197 -3.71 26.88 19.04
N ASP A 198 -4.75 26.52 19.79
CA ASP A 198 -5.56 27.47 20.55
C ASP A 198 -4.69 28.22 21.56
N ILE A 199 -3.89 27.48 22.35
CA ILE A 199 -2.94 28.07 23.29
C ILE A 199 -1.96 29.00 22.56
N LYS A 200 -1.39 28.53 21.45
CA LYS A 200 -0.46 29.32 20.63
C LYS A 200 -1.09 30.61 20.12
N THR A 201 -2.30 30.53 19.59
CA THR A 201 -3.05 31.66 19.05
C THR A 201 -3.37 32.65 20.17
N ARG A 202 -3.83 32.18 21.33
CA ARG A 202 -4.12 33.03 22.49
C ARG A 202 -2.88 33.74 23.01
N LEU A 203 -1.76 33.04 23.13
CA LEU A 203 -0.51 33.61 23.63
C LEU A 203 0.11 34.62 22.66
N LEU A 204 0.02 34.38 21.34
CA LEU A 204 0.57 35.28 20.34
C LEU A 204 -0.33 36.51 20.08
N ILE A 205 -1.65 36.34 20.04
CA ILE A 205 -2.60 37.45 19.82
C ILE A 205 -2.78 38.30 21.09
N GLY A 206 -2.81 37.67 22.27
CA GLY A 206 -2.98 38.39 23.55
C GLY A 206 -1.83 39.33 23.90
N HIS A 207 -0.67 39.20 23.23
CA HIS A 207 0.47 40.11 23.39
C HIS A 207 0.49 41.28 22.39
N ASP A 208 -0.17 41.17 21.23
CA ASP A 208 -0.24 42.26 20.25
C ASP A 208 -1.06 43.46 20.75
N GLU A 209 -2.00 43.25 21.68
CA GLU A 209 -2.77 44.35 22.29
C GLU A 209 -1.97 45.15 23.32
N ASN A 210 -0.88 44.61 23.87
CA ASN A 210 -0.09 45.28 24.91
C ASN A 210 1.20 45.95 24.41
N ASP A 211 1.62 45.76 23.16
CA ASP A 211 2.81 46.46 22.64
C ASP A 211 2.78 46.92 21.17
N SER A 212 1.64 46.83 20.47
CA SER A 212 1.53 47.43 19.13
C SER A 212 1.06 48.90 19.19
N LYS A 213 2.02 49.83 19.21
CA LYS A 213 1.87 51.06 18.39
C LYS A 213 1.85 50.63 16.92
N SER A 214 0.78 49.97 16.50
CA SER A 214 0.48 49.84 15.09
C SER A 214 0.19 51.25 14.58
N GLU A 215 1.08 51.81 13.76
CA GLU A 215 0.73 52.96 12.94
C GLU A 215 -0.51 52.55 12.14
N LYS A 216 -1.67 53.09 12.53
CA LYS A 216 -2.91 52.93 11.78
C LYS A 216 -2.60 53.32 10.33
N ILE A 217 -2.61 52.34 9.42
CA ILE A 217 -2.51 52.61 8.00
C ILE A 217 -3.76 53.43 7.62
N LYS A 218 -3.59 54.74 7.51
CA LYS A 218 -4.63 55.66 7.03
C LYS A 218 -4.70 55.55 5.52
N LEU A 219 -5.67 54.79 5.02
CA LEU A 219 -5.93 54.68 3.58
C LEU A 219 -6.51 56.01 3.07
N GLY A 220 -5.78 56.67 2.17
CA GLY A 220 -6.20 57.91 1.52
C GLY A 220 -6.55 57.68 0.06
N MET A 221 -7.63 58.28 -0.43
CA MET A 221 -8.02 58.26 -1.84
C MET A 221 -7.47 59.52 -2.51
N LEU A 222 -6.76 59.35 -3.63
CA LEU A 222 -6.21 60.45 -4.43
C LEU A 222 -7.32 61.05 -5.30
N LYS A 223 -7.61 62.33 -5.12
CA LYS A 223 -8.54 63.10 -5.95
C LYS A 223 -7.82 64.32 -6.54
N VAL A 224 -8.14 64.67 -7.77
CA VAL A 224 -7.61 65.90 -8.38
C VAL A 224 -8.58 67.04 -8.08
N GLY A 225 -8.09 68.09 -7.41
CA GLY A 225 -8.84 69.30 -7.09
C GLY A 225 -9.14 70.14 -8.33
N GLU A 226 -10.05 71.12 -8.20
CA GLU A 226 -10.58 71.90 -9.35
C GLU A 226 -9.52 72.73 -10.10
N ASN A 227 -8.33 72.92 -9.51
CA ASN A 227 -7.19 73.60 -10.15
C ASN A 227 -6.09 72.65 -10.68
N GLY A 228 -6.30 71.32 -10.65
CA GLY A 228 -5.38 70.33 -11.21
C GLY A 228 -4.31 69.78 -10.25
N GLU A 229 -4.42 70.06 -8.95
CA GLU A 229 -3.52 69.56 -7.90
C GLU A 229 -4.07 68.28 -7.23
N LEU A 230 -3.18 67.34 -6.88
CA LEU A 230 -3.51 66.06 -6.26
C LEU A 230 -3.72 66.22 -4.74
N GLU A 231 -4.94 66.00 -4.27
CA GLU A 231 -5.31 65.99 -2.85
C GLU A 231 -5.55 64.56 -2.35
N VAL A 232 -4.98 64.23 -1.18
CA VAL A 232 -5.18 62.93 -0.51
C VAL A 232 -6.27 63.11 0.54
N ILE A 233 -7.44 62.49 0.32
CA ILE A 233 -8.56 62.54 1.26
C ILE A 233 -8.59 61.23 2.05
N GLU A 234 -8.60 61.31 3.38
CA GLU A 234 -8.66 60.13 4.26
C GLU A 234 -10.00 59.40 4.08
N TYR A 235 -9.97 58.14 3.66
CA TYR A 235 -11.17 57.35 3.39
C TYR A 235 -11.84 56.98 4.72
N LYS A 236 -12.97 57.62 5.05
CA LYS A 236 -13.84 57.16 6.13
C LYS A 236 -14.68 55.99 5.61
N GLN A 237 -14.36 54.78 6.03
CA GLN A 237 -15.30 53.65 5.92
C GLN A 237 -16.58 54.05 6.65
N GLU A 238 -17.71 54.13 5.94
CA GLU A 238 -19.00 53.98 6.58
C GLU A 238 -19.05 52.54 7.10
N GLU A 239 -19.03 52.38 8.42
CA GLU A 239 -19.32 51.10 9.06
C GLU A 239 -20.74 50.69 8.64
N ASN A 240 -20.84 49.71 7.74
CA ASN A 240 -22.08 48.99 7.46
C ASN A 240 -22.51 48.20 8.71
N LYS A 241 -23.13 48.89 9.67
CA LYS A 241 -23.69 48.30 10.90
C LYS A 241 -24.78 47.26 10.66
N SER A 242 -25.33 47.18 9.44
CA SER A 242 -26.38 46.22 9.06
C SER A 242 -25.85 44.83 8.70
N LEU A 243 -24.59 44.69 8.25
CA LEU A 243 -23.99 43.37 7.94
C LEU A 243 -23.40 42.68 9.19
N ALA A 244 -22.88 43.47 10.15
CA ALA A 244 -22.31 42.94 11.40
C ALA A 244 -23.38 42.28 12.31
N LEU A 245 -24.61 42.79 12.31
CA LEU A 245 -25.72 42.26 13.14
C LEU A 245 -26.30 40.92 12.63
N ILE A 246 -26.15 40.61 11.34
CA ILE A 246 -26.60 39.34 10.74
C ILE A 246 -25.53 38.25 10.98
N GLU A 247 -24.25 38.61 10.94
CA GLU A 247 -23.15 37.69 11.31
C GLU A 247 -23.17 37.30 12.79
N GLU A 248 -23.50 38.22 13.72
CA GLU A 248 -23.55 37.92 15.16
C GLU A 248 -24.61 36.87 15.54
N LYS A 249 -25.81 36.91 14.93
CA LYS A 249 -26.91 35.99 15.25
C LYS A 249 -26.62 34.54 14.84
N ASN A 250 -26.08 34.35 13.63
CA ASN A 250 -25.69 33.04 13.12
C ASN A 250 -24.50 32.46 13.92
N THR A 251 -23.65 33.34 14.45
CA THR A 251 -22.52 32.95 15.30
C THR A 251 -22.99 32.37 16.63
N THR A 252 -24.00 32.97 17.29
CA THR A 252 -24.52 32.46 18.57
C THR A 252 -25.17 31.08 18.44
N ALA A 253 -25.96 30.85 17.38
CA ALA A 253 -26.61 29.56 17.16
C ALA A 253 -25.59 28.44 16.82
N LEU A 254 -24.54 28.75 16.06
CA LEU A 254 -23.44 27.80 15.84
C LEU A 254 -22.66 27.50 17.12
N VAL A 255 -22.47 28.48 18.02
CA VAL A 255 -21.85 28.23 19.33
C VAL A 255 -22.65 27.23 20.15
N GLU A 256 -23.98 27.40 20.22
CA GLU A 256 -24.86 26.46 20.91
C GLU A 256 -24.84 25.08 20.24
N ALA A 257 -24.89 25.00 18.91
CA ALA A 257 -24.84 23.73 18.18
C ALA A 257 -23.54 22.94 18.44
N PHE A 258 -22.38 23.58 18.40
CA PHE A 258 -21.11 22.90 18.71
C PHE A 258 -20.96 22.52 20.18
N LYS A 259 -21.56 23.31 21.08
CA LYS A 259 -21.59 22.99 22.50
C LYS A 259 -22.43 21.74 22.76
N ASP A 260 -23.65 21.71 22.23
CA ASP A 260 -24.57 20.58 22.34
C ASP A 260 -23.97 19.32 21.68
N ASP A 261 -23.31 19.46 20.52
CA ASP A 261 -22.64 18.34 19.86
C ASP A 261 -21.53 17.74 20.75
N TYR A 262 -20.65 18.57 21.31
CA TYR A 262 -19.61 18.10 22.23
C TYR A 262 -20.20 17.43 23.49
N GLU A 263 -21.24 18.01 24.09
CA GLU A 263 -21.90 17.44 25.27
C GLU A 263 -22.58 16.08 24.97
N ASN A 264 -23.04 15.87 23.73
CA ASN A 264 -23.65 14.61 23.31
C ASN A 264 -22.62 13.52 22.94
N VAL A 265 -21.44 13.91 22.44
CA VAL A 265 -20.40 12.98 21.98
C VAL A 265 -19.41 12.64 23.10
N SER A 266 -19.28 13.47 24.14
CA SER A 266 -18.34 13.27 25.25
C SER A 266 -18.97 12.52 26.43
N GLU A 267 -18.31 11.47 26.91
CA GLU A 267 -18.76 10.71 28.09
C GLU A 267 -18.64 11.50 29.40
N GLU A 268 -17.61 12.35 29.52
CA GLU A 268 -17.40 13.27 30.65
C GLU A 268 -17.16 14.71 30.14
N PRO A 269 -18.23 15.48 29.86
CA PRO A 269 -18.10 16.82 29.31
C PRO A 269 -17.34 17.75 30.25
N ASN A 270 -16.30 18.41 29.73
CA ASN A 270 -15.50 19.39 30.47
C ASN A 270 -15.68 20.78 29.86
N GLN A 271 -15.98 21.78 30.70
CA GLN A 271 -16.16 23.17 30.26
C GLN A 271 -14.94 23.73 29.53
N TYR A 272 -13.71 23.39 29.97
CA TYR A 272 -12.49 23.83 29.27
C TYR A 272 -12.42 23.31 27.83
N ILE A 273 -12.82 22.04 27.64
CA ILE A 273 -12.82 21.38 26.33
C ILE A 273 -13.96 21.92 25.47
N SER A 274 -15.15 22.11 26.04
CA SER A 274 -16.26 22.77 25.35
C SER A 274 -15.85 24.15 24.84
N ASP A 275 -15.19 24.96 25.68
CA ASP A 275 -14.72 26.27 25.27
C ASP A 275 -13.61 26.16 24.19
N LEU A 276 -12.75 25.14 24.24
CA LEU A 276 -11.75 24.87 23.21
C LEU A 276 -12.39 24.54 21.85
N VAL A 277 -13.39 23.67 21.82
CA VAL A 277 -14.15 23.33 20.60
C VAL A 277 -14.81 24.58 20.04
N ILE A 278 -15.52 25.33 20.87
CA ILE A 278 -16.20 26.57 20.46
C ILE A 278 -15.20 27.58 19.89
N ARG A 279 -14.06 27.82 20.56
CA ARG A 279 -13.04 28.76 20.06
C ARG A 279 -12.42 28.32 18.73
N THR A 280 -12.26 27.01 18.56
CA THR A 280 -11.65 26.42 17.37
C THR A 280 -12.58 26.57 16.15
N PHE A 281 -13.86 26.23 16.29
CA PHE A 281 -14.83 26.24 15.19
C PHE A 281 -15.60 27.56 15.05
N VAL A 282 -15.66 28.39 16.10
CA VAL A 282 -16.39 29.67 16.14
C VAL A 282 -15.60 30.80 16.86
N PRO A 283 -14.46 31.27 16.33
CA PRO A 283 -13.53 32.22 16.98
C PRO A 283 -14.00 33.68 17.06
N LEU A 284 -15.26 34.00 16.74
CA LEU A 284 -15.81 35.36 16.91
C LEU A 284 -16.32 35.63 18.34
N ALA A 285 -16.31 34.63 19.23
CA ALA A 285 -16.63 34.82 20.63
C ALA A 285 -15.50 35.58 21.34
N LYS A 286 -15.59 36.92 21.37
CA LYS A 286 -14.76 37.79 22.22
C LYS A 286 -15.05 37.53 23.70
N ASN A 287 -14.52 36.45 24.24
CA ASN A 287 -14.33 36.28 25.67
C ASN A 287 -12.83 36.13 25.91
N ILE A 288 -12.18 37.25 26.25
CA ILE A 288 -10.82 37.24 26.78
C ILE A 288 -10.89 36.55 28.13
N VAL A 289 -10.60 35.26 28.15
CA VAL A 289 -10.38 34.52 29.40
C VAL A 289 -9.11 35.11 30.03
N ASN A 290 -9.15 35.38 31.33
CA ASN A 290 -7.99 35.89 32.07
C ASN A 290 -6.98 34.75 32.17
N ILE A 291 -5.90 34.80 31.38
CA ILE A 291 -4.97 33.69 31.16
C ILE A 291 -3.70 33.90 31.98
N ASN A 292 -3.20 32.84 32.63
CA ASN A 292 -1.85 32.81 33.20
C ASN A 292 -0.84 32.41 32.09
N PRO A 293 -0.01 33.33 31.56
CA PRO A 293 0.86 33.06 30.42
C PRO A 293 1.90 31.97 30.70
N GLU A 294 2.46 31.92 31.92
CA GLU A 294 3.48 30.93 32.29
C GLU A 294 2.90 29.51 32.27
N GLN A 295 1.70 29.32 32.83
CA GLN A 295 1.03 28.02 32.87
C GLN A 295 0.65 27.54 31.47
N GLU A 296 0.19 28.43 30.59
CA GLU A 296 -0.15 28.07 29.21
C GLU A 296 1.08 27.72 28.37
N VAL A 297 2.21 28.39 28.59
CA VAL A 297 3.49 28.02 27.95
C VAL A 297 3.93 26.61 28.39
N GLU A 298 3.77 26.28 29.67
CA GLU A 298 4.03 24.92 30.17
C GLU A 298 3.07 23.90 29.55
N ASN A 299 1.76 24.18 29.54
CA ASN A 299 0.75 23.32 28.94
C ASN A 299 1.02 23.08 27.44
N TYR A 300 1.34 24.13 26.68
CA TYR A 300 1.71 24.03 25.27
C TYR A 300 2.89 23.08 25.05
N ASN A 301 3.98 23.28 25.80
CA ASN A 301 5.18 22.47 25.66
C ASN A 301 4.92 21.00 26.05
N ASN A 302 4.09 20.76 27.08
CA ASN A 302 3.69 19.42 27.51
C ASN A 302 2.80 18.73 26.48
N TYR A 303 1.77 19.40 25.97
CA TYR A 303 0.89 18.85 24.93
C TYR A 303 1.65 18.57 23.64
N LEU A 304 2.57 19.44 23.23
CA LEU A 304 3.41 19.23 22.07
C LEU A 304 4.34 18.02 22.24
N SER A 305 4.93 17.84 23.43
CA SER A 305 5.76 16.67 23.74
C SER A 305 4.94 15.38 23.79
N PHE A 306 3.74 15.42 24.36
CA PHE A 306 2.85 14.27 24.42
C PHE A 306 2.35 13.87 23.03
N TYR A 307 1.95 14.85 22.20
CA TYR A 307 1.59 14.63 20.79
C TYR A 307 2.74 13.97 20.03
N LYS A 308 3.97 14.47 20.22
CA LYS A 308 5.16 13.88 19.60
C LYS A 308 5.30 12.39 19.96
N SER A 309 5.32 12.07 21.25
CA SER A 309 5.51 10.69 21.71
C SER A 309 4.36 9.77 21.26
N ALA A 310 3.12 10.24 21.33
CA ALA A 310 1.96 9.49 20.86
C ALA A 310 2.02 9.19 19.36
N GLN A 311 2.48 10.14 18.53
CA GLN A 311 2.64 9.92 17.09
C GLN A 311 3.83 9.02 16.76
N GLU A 312 4.97 9.19 17.44
CA GLU A 312 6.15 8.32 17.28
C GLU A 312 5.78 6.85 17.57
N ASP A 313 5.11 6.59 18.70
CA ASP A 313 4.70 5.25 19.12
C ASP A 313 3.64 4.66 18.19
N PHE A 314 2.65 5.47 17.77
CA PHE A 314 1.64 5.03 16.79
C PHE A 314 2.29 4.60 15.49
N ILE A 315 3.16 5.43 14.91
CA ILE A 315 3.80 5.14 13.62
C ILE A 315 4.67 3.89 13.71
N LYS A 316 5.41 3.71 14.81
CA LYS A 316 6.23 2.52 15.03
C LYS A 316 5.41 1.24 15.02
N ILE A 317 4.24 1.23 15.67
CA ILE A 317 3.36 0.06 15.74
C ILE A 317 2.54 -0.13 14.46
N ALA A 318 2.07 0.96 13.84
CA ALA A 318 1.24 0.91 12.63
C ALA A 318 2.05 0.60 11.36
N LYS A 319 3.35 0.92 11.33
CA LYS A 319 4.21 0.77 10.15
C LYS A 319 4.15 -0.62 9.52
N PRO A 320 4.35 -1.75 10.24
CA PRO A 320 4.30 -3.08 9.60
C PRO A 320 2.96 -3.38 8.94
N LEU A 321 1.85 -2.98 9.57
CA LEU A 321 0.52 -3.12 8.98
C LEU A 321 0.39 -2.26 7.72
N ILE A 322 0.81 -1.00 7.79
CA ILE A 322 0.75 -0.05 6.68
C ILE A 322 1.58 -0.51 5.48
N GLU A 323 2.77 -1.05 5.68
CA GLU A 323 3.61 -1.58 4.60
C GLU A 323 2.90 -2.73 3.87
N LYS A 324 2.18 -3.61 4.59
CA LYS A 324 1.31 -4.64 3.98
C LYS A 324 0.17 -4.03 3.18
N LEU A 325 -0.53 -3.02 3.72
CA LEU A 325 -1.62 -2.34 3.03
C LEU A 325 -1.13 -1.67 1.73
N LEU A 326 0.02 -0.99 1.79
CA LEU A 326 0.65 -0.40 0.62
C LEU A 326 1.07 -1.47 -0.40
N GLY A 327 1.57 -2.62 0.05
CA GLY A 327 1.84 -3.78 -0.80
C GLY A 327 0.60 -4.24 -1.57
N VAL A 328 -0.51 -4.49 -0.88
CA VAL A 328 -1.78 -4.89 -1.50
C VAL A 328 -2.31 -3.82 -2.46
N LYS A 329 -2.22 -2.54 -2.09
CA LYS A 329 -2.57 -1.43 -2.97
C LYS A 329 -1.73 -1.45 -4.24
N MET A 330 -0.41 -1.57 -4.11
CA MET A 330 0.50 -1.59 -5.25
C MET A 330 0.30 -2.84 -6.13
N PHE A 331 -0.09 -3.99 -5.58
CA PHE A 331 -0.46 -5.18 -6.36
C PHE A 331 -1.61 -4.86 -7.33
N PHE A 332 -2.71 -4.28 -6.83
CA PHE A 332 -3.87 -3.95 -7.67
C PHE A 332 -3.61 -2.78 -8.61
N GLU A 333 -2.83 -1.79 -8.20
CA GLU A 333 -2.49 -0.64 -9.05
C GLU A 333 -1.64 -1.02 -10.28
N GLN A 334 -0.94 -2.18 -10.29
CA GLN A 334 -0.24 -2.62 -11.50
C GLN A 334 -1.20 -2.89 -12.67
N TYR A 335 -2.48 -3.15 -12.38
CA TYR A 335 -3.51 -3.38 -13.39
C TYR A 335 -4.16 -2.07 -13.86
N ASP A 336 -3.46 -1.37 -14.75
CA ASP A 336 -3.98 -0.19 -15.46
C ASP A 336 -4.39 -0.57 -16.89
N THR A 337 -5.69 -0.79 -17.09
CA THR A 337 -6.31 -1.05 -18.39
C THR A 337 -7.60 -0.27 -18.55
N LYS A 338 -7.90 0.15 -19.78
CA LYS A 338 -9.12 0.92 -20.11
C LYS A 338 -10.38 0.07 -20.00
N VAL A 339 -10.29 -1.21 -20.34
CA VAL A 339 -11.42 -2.14 -20.36
C VAL A 339 -11.01 -3.44 -19.66
N PRO A 340 -11.44 -3.66 -18.41
CA PRO A 340 -11.14 -4.89 -17.69
C PRO A 340 -11.69 -6.12 -18.41
N LEU A 341 -10.93 -7.22 -18.39
CA LEU A 341 -11.36 -8.53 -18.91
C LEU A 341 -11.01 -9.65 -17.93
N MET A 342 -9.73 -9.74 -17.57
CA MET A 342 -9.22 -10.67 -16.56
C MET A 342 -8.57 -9.86 -15.45
N ARG A 343 -9.38 -9.26 -14.57
CA ARG A 343 -8.87 -8.46 -13.44
C ARG A 343 -8.13 -9.39 -12.46
N PRO A 344 -6.89 -9.05 -12.02
CA PRO A 344 -6.21 -9.79 -10.97
C PRO A 344 -7.05 -9.89 -9.71
N THR A 345 -6.99 -11.03 -9.04
CA THR A 345 -7.67 -11.28 -7.76
C THR A 345 -6.67 -11.82 -6.75
N LEU A 346 -6.82 -11.40 -5.50
CA LEU A 346 -5.92 -11.75 -4.41
C LEU A 346 -6.69 -12.49 -3.32
N LEU A 347 -6.27 -13.71 -3.00
CA LEU A 347 -6.79 -14.52 -1.90
C LEU A 347 -5.86 -14.33 -0.70
N VAL A 348 -6.31 -13.62 0.34
CA VAL A 348 -5.47 -13.34 1.51
C VAL A 348 -5.69 -14.41 2.57
N THR A 349 -4.63 -15.09 3.00
CA THR A 349 -4.77 -16.17 3.99
C THR A 349 -5.19 -15.67 5.37
N ASN A 350 -4.86 -14.42 5.70
CA ASN A 350 -5.14 -13.73 6.94
C ASN A 350 -4.68 -14.48 8.20
N VAL A 351 -3.54 -15.16 8.08
CA VAL A 351 -2.93 -15.93 9.17
C VAL A 351 -1.42 -15.92 9.00
N LYS A 352 -0.70 -15.95 10.12
CA LYS A 352 0.77 -16.04 10.09
C LYS A 352 1.23 -17.29 9.35
N SER A 353 2.19 -17.13 8.45
CA SER A 353 2.77 -18.21 7.64
C SER A 353 3.31 -19.38 8.47
N GLU A 354 3.83 -19.09 9.67
CA GLU A 354 4.28 -20.10 10.64
C GLU A 354 3.15 -21.04 11.07
N MET A 355 1.93 -20.52 11.23
CA MET A 355 0.77 -21.32 11.64
C MET A 355 0.33 -22.25 10.52
N ILE A 356 0.40 -21.81 9.25
CA ILE A 356 0.12 -22.67 8.08
C ILE A 356 1.12 -23.81 8.00
N SER A 357 2.39 -23.56 8.34
CA SER A 357 3.47 -24.55 8.29
C SER A 357 3.41 -25.61 9.39
N LYS A 358 2.49 -25.52 10.36
CA LYS A 358 2.30 -26.57 11.38
C LYS A 358 1.64 -27.82 10.76
N ALA A 359 2.08 -29.01 11.15
CA ALA A 359 1.73 -30.28 10.49
C ALA A 359 0.21 -30.47 10.23
N GLY A 360 -0.65 -30.21 11.23
CA GLY A 360 -2.11 -30.36 11.07
C GLY A 360 -2.74 -29.31 10.14
N ASN A 361 -2.13 -28.13 10.01
CA ASN A 361 -2.62 -27.05 9.16
C ASN A 361 -2.14 -27.18 7.71
N LYS A 362 -1.00 -27.85 7.49
CA LYS A 362 -0.51 -28.19 6.15
C LYS A 362 -1.53 -29.00 5.35
N GLU A 363 -2.17 -29.98 5.99
CA GLU A 363 -3.20 -30.81 5.36
C GLU A 363 -4.45 -30.02 4.99
N ARG A 364 -4.83 -29.00 5.79
CA ARG A 364 -5.92 -28.07 5.44
C ARG A 364 -5.61 -27.32 4.14
N LEU A 365 -4.40 -26.76 4.03
CA LEU A 365 -3.97 -26.07 2.81
C LEU A 365 -3.94 -27.01 1.60
N LYS A 366 -3.46 -28.26 1.77
CA LYS A 366 -3.50 -29.27 0.70
C LYS A 366 -4.91 -29.59 0.26
N ALA A 367 -5.86 -29.80 1.18
CA ALA A 367 -7.26 -30.07 0.83
C ALA A 367 -7.87 -28.93 0.00
N PHE A 368 -7.57 -27.68 0.38
CA PHE A 368 -7.95 -26.51 -0.42
C PHE A 368 -7.32 -26.56 -1.82
N LEU A 369 -6.00 -26.73 -1.93
CA LEU A 369 -5.29 -26.74 -3.21
C LEU A 369 -5.66 -27.94 -4.10
N ASN A 370 -5.94 -29.11 -3.54
CA ASN A 370 -6.52 -30.24 -4.28
C ASN A 370 -7.84 -29.84 -4.94
N THR A 371 -8.65 -29.06 -4.24
CA THR A 371 -9.95 -28.60 -4.75
C THR A 371 -9.78 -27.62 -5.91
N VAL A 372 -8.92 -26.61 -5.75
CA VAL A 372 -8.82 -25.49 -6.70
C VAL A 372 -7.78 -25.68 -7.81
N ASN A 373 -6.74 -26.50 -7.60
CA ASN A 373 -5.64 -26.69 -8.54
C ASN A 373 -5.57 -28.09 -9.17
N ALA A 374 -6.03 -29.14 -8.47
CA ALA A 374 -5.92 -30.51 -9.00
C ALA A 374 -7.11 -30.91 -9.89
N LYS A 375 -8.28 -30.31 -9.74
CA LYS A 375 -9.49 -30.58 -10.55
C LYS A 375 -9.41 -29.94 -11.95
N ASN A 376 -10.19 -30.47 -12.90
CA ASN A 376 -10.35 -29.94 -14.27
C ASN A 376 -11.27 -28.70 -14.37
N ASP A 377 -11.58 -28.06 -13.25
CA ASP A 377 -12.17 -26.73 -13.19
C ASP A 377 -11.09 -25.72 -12.84
N PHE A 378 -10.91 -24.73 -13.72
CA PHE A 378 -9.85 -23.72 -13.60
C PHE A 378 -10.34 -22.36 -13.08
N GLU A 379 -11.62 -22.22 -12.76
CA GLU A 379 -12.18 -20.94 -12.31
C GLU A 379 -11.51 -20.44 -11.01
N ASN A 380 -11.26 -21.37 -10.08
CA ASN A 380 -10.69 -21.06 -8.77
C ASN A 380 -9.18 -21.32 -8.67
N THR A 381 -8.53 -21.77 -9.73
CA THR A 381 -7.12 -22.17 -9.70
C THR A 381 -6.19 -21.03 -9.30
N ILE A 382 -5.32 -21.31 -8.33
CA ILE A 382 -4.25 -20.40 -7.91
C ILE A 382 -3.05 -20.57 -8.85
N TRP A 383 -2.56 -19.46 -9.38
CA TRP A 383 -1.41 -19.43 -10.29
C TRP A 383 -0.18 -18.82 -9.63
N PHE A 384 -0.38 -17.79 -8.81
CA PHE A 384 0.69 -17.05 -8.18
C PHE A 384 0.56 -17.04 -6.65
N GLY A 385 1.67 -16.88 -5.95
CA GLY A 385 1.72 -16.65 -4.51
C GLY A 385 2.61 -15.46 -4.16
N ILE A 386 2.32 -14.78 -3.06
CA ILE A 386 3.14 -13.70 -2.50
C ILE A 386 3.56 -14.10 -1.08
N TYR A 387 4.86 -14.16 -0.84
CA TYR A 387 5.46 -14.44 0.46
C TYR A 387 6.46 -13.32 0.82
N PRO A 388 6.00 -12.24 1.46
CA PRO A 388 6.80 -11.04 1.65
C PRO A 388 7.68 -11.10 2.92
N ASN A 389 8.50 -10.07 3.10
CA ASN A 389 9.22 -9.76 4.34
C ASN A 389 10.08 -10.92 4.90
N VAL A 390 10.87 -11.58 4.04
CA VAL A 390 11.76 -12.67 4.44
C VAL A 390 13.05 -12.15 5.08
N ASP A 391 13.46 -12.77 6.16
CA ASP A 391 14.67 -12.37 6.86
C ASP A 391 15.94 -12.64 6.05
N LEU A 392 16.66 -11.56 5.71
CA LEU A 392 17.91 -11.61 4.97
C LEU A 392 19.05 -12.13 5.85
N ASP A 393 18.95 -11.98 7.18
CA ASP A 393 20.00 -12.20 8.21
C ASP A 393 21.28 -12.84 7.67
N ILE A 394 22.15 -11.98 7.14
CA ILE A 394 23.57 -12.27 6.95
C ILE A 394 24.12 -12.12 8.36
N LYS A 395 24.48 -13.22 9.03
CA LYS A 395 25.07 -13.20 10.38
C LYS A 395 26.17 -12.13 10.44
N LYS A 396 25.84 -10.92 10.88
CA LYS A 396 26.81 -9.90 11.26
C LYS A 396 27.48 -10.52 12.46
N THR A 397 28.66 -11.08 12.25
CA THR A 397 29.50 -11.58 13.35
C THR A 397 29.59 -10.40 14.31
N GLU A 398 28.95 -10.53 15.48
CA GLU A 398 28.94 -9.52 16.53
C GLU A 398 30.39 -9.37 17.03
N LYS A 399 31.22 -8.66 16.26
CA LYS A 399 32.41 -8.06 16.81
C LYS A 399 31.88 -7.02 17.76
N LYS A 400 32.08 -7.24 19.07
CA LYS A 400 31.88 -6.22 20.10
C LYS A 400 32.80 -5.04 19.78
N VAL A 401 32.33 -4.13 18.93
CA VAL A 401 32.99 -2.87 18.65
C VAL A 401 32.74 -1.97 19.85
N ARG A 402 33.81 -1.40 20.42
CA ARG A 402 33.69 -0.45 21.52
C ARG A 402 32.90 0.77 21.03
N GLU A 403 31.77 1.05 21.67
CA GLU A 403 30.92 2.21 21.36
C GLU A 403 31.70 3.50 21.66
N ARG A 404 32.15 4.19 20.60
CA ARG A 404 32.82 5.52 20.68
C ARG A 404 31.86 6.66 20.35
N PHE A 405 30.77 6.33 19.67
CA PHE A 405 29.70 7.23 19.24
C PHE A 405 28.38 6.56 19.59
N ARG A 406 27.37 7.34 19.98
CA ARG A 406 26.02 6.80 20.29
C ARG A 406 25.53 6.00 19.08
N GLY A 407 25.36 4.69 19.27
CA GLY A 407 24.85 3.78 18.26
C GLY A 407 23.36 3.56 18.38
N THR A 408 22.78 2.89 17.38
CA THR A 408 21.41 2.40 17.44
C THR A 408 21.30 1.42 18.61
N LYS A 409 20.42 1.69 19.57
CA LYS A 409 20.06 0.71 20.62
C LYS A 409 19.25 -0.39 19.95
N ASN A 410 19.41 -1.65 20.40
CA ASN A 410 18.69 -2.81 19.85
C ASN A 410 17.20 -2.49 19.67
N GLU A 411 16.81 -2.23 18.43
CA GLU A 411 15.43 -1.96 18.04
C GLU A 411 14.60 -3.24 18.31
N GLU A 412 13.35 -3.07 18.73
CA GLU A 412 12.43 -4.20 18.86
C GLU A 412 12.35 -4.93 17.51
N LYS A 413 12.54 -6.24 17.52
CA LYS A 413 12.53 -7.05 16.30
C LYS A 413 11.14 -6.95 15.67
N VAL A 414 11.06 -6.27 14.52
CA VAL A 414 9.91 -6.36 13.61
C VAL A 414 9.67 -7.84 13.30
N ASP A 415 8.41 -8.27 13.29
CA ASP A 415 8.03 -9.64 12.96
C ASP A 415 8.46 -9.93 11.51
N LYS A 416 9.38 -10.88 11.31
CA LYS A 416 9.93 -11.24 9.98
C LYS A 416 9.59 -12.67 9.65
N ASN A 417 9.32 -12.94 8.38
CA ASN A 417 9.17 -14.31 7.89
C ASN A 417 10.53 -14.98 7.73
N THR A 418 10.60 -16.30 7.97
CA THR A 418 11.86 -17.05 7.83
C THR A 418 11.92 -17.83 6.52
N ILE A 419 13.15 -18.14 6.06
CA ILE A 419 13.35 -19.04 4.92
C ILE A 419 12.91 -20.46 5.24
N GLU A 420 13.00 -20.89 6.50
CA GLU A 420 12.54 -22.22 6.92
C GLU A 420 11.03 -22.40 6.70
N VAL A 421 10.23 -21.39 7.05
CA VAL A 421 8.78 -21.38 6.81
C VAL A 421 8.48 -21.34 5.31
N LEU A 422 9.24 -20.54 4.54
CA LEU A 422 9.12 -20.51 3.08
C LEU A 422 9.39 -21.88 2.46
N THR A 423 10.48 -22.54 2.84
CA THR A 423 10.83 -23.90 2.39
C THR A 423 9.68 -24.88 2.71
N ASN A 424 9.16 -24.83 3.93
CA ASN A 424 8.07 -25.70 4.38
C ASN A 424 6.75 -25.49 3.65
N LEU A 425 6.50 -24.27 3.17
CA LEU A 425 5.34 -23.91 2.39
C LEU A 425 5.52 -24.30 0.92
N MET A 426 6.72 -24.10 0.37
CA MET A 426 7.05 -24.44 -1.01
C MET A 426 7.05 -25.94 -1.30
N THR A 427 7.30 -26.80 -0.31
CA THR A 427 7.10 -28.24 -0.49
C THR A 427 5.66 -28.60 -0.83
N ILE A 428 4.68 -27.79 -0.42
CA ILE A 428 3.27 -27.96 -0.78
C ILE A 428 2.98 -27.22 -2.09
N LEU A 429 3.28 -25.92 -2.15
CA LEU A 429 2.91 -25.08 -3.30
C LEU A 429 3.55 -25.52 -4.62
N GLY A 430 4.75 -26.10 -4.56
CA GLY A 430 5.44 -26.67 -5.71
C GLY A 430 4.70 -27.86 -6.33
N GLU A 431 4.05 -28.71 -5.52
CA GLU A 431 3.24 -29.84 -6.02
C GLU A 431 2.07 -29.35 -6.88
N TYR A 432 1.49 -28.19 -6.54
CA TYR A 432 0.40 -27.56 -7.28
C TYR A 432 0.84 -26.55 -8.35
N LYS A 433 2.16 -26.43 -8.57
CA LYS A 433 2.79 -25.60 -9.61
C LYS A 433 2.48 -24.10 -9.48
N ILE A 434 2.38 -23.62 -8.23
CA ILE A 434 2.08 -22.23 -7.92
C ILE A 434 3.39 -21.43 -7.88
N GLN A 435 3.49 -20.40 -8.73
CA GLN A 435 4.67 -19.55 -8.76
C GLN A 435 4.65 -18.50 -7.65
N VAL A 436 5.58 -18.59 -6.70
CA VAL A 436 5.64 -17.75 -5.51
C VAL A 436 6.70 -16.68 -5.65
N PHE A 437 6.27 -15.43 -5.56
CA PHE A 437 7.12 -14.25 -5.46
C PHE A 437 7.44 -14.00 -3.98
N PHE A 438 8.72 -13.96 -3.64
CA PHE A 438 9.16 -13.60 -2.29
C PHE A 438 10.21 -12.50 -2.36
N ASN A 439 10.28 -11.69 -1.32
CA ASN A 439 11.31 -10.66 -1.17
C ASN A 439 11.86 -10.68 0.24
N PHE A 440 13.06 -10.15 0.40
CA PHE A 440 13.64 -9.92 1.71
C PHE A 440 13.05 -8.68 2.37
N GLU A 441 13.13 -8.59 3.70
CA GLU A 441 12.66 -7.48 4.53
C GLU A 441 12.90 -6.08 3.94
N GLY A 442 11.88 -5.22 3.98
CA GLY A 442 11.93 -3.82 3.54
C GLY A 442 12.83 -2.96 4.43
N ASN A 443 14.04 -2.62 3.97
CA ASN A 443 14.95 -1.74 4.69
C ASN A 443 15.99 -1.09 3.76
N SER A 444 16.86 -0.25 4.32
CA SER A 444 17.90 0.43 3.55
C SER A 444 18.94 -0.53 2.95
N GLU A 445 19.07 -1.75 3.45
CA GLU A 445 19.94 -2.77 2.87
C GLU A 445 19.27 -3.49 1.69
N THR A 446 17.96 -3.40 1.50
CA THR A 446 17.22 -4.06 0.42
C THR A 446 16.66 -3.09 -0.62
N SER A 447 17.06 -1.82 -0.58
CA SER A 447 16.61 -0.76 -1.48
C SER A 447 17.37 -0.70 -2.81
N PHE A 448 16.87 0.12 -3.74
CA PHE A 448 17.55 0.43 -5.00
C PHE A 448 18.97 0.97 -4.81
N ASP A 449 19.17 1.87 -3.84
CA ASP A 449 20.48 2.46 -3.56
C ASP A 449 21.49 1.40 -3.11
N ASN A 450 21.05 0.45 -2.27
CA ASN A 450 21.91 -0.61 -1.80
C ASN A 450 22.25 -1.60 -2.91
N LEU A 451 21.27 -2.00 -3.72
CA LEU A 451 21.50 -2.90 -4.85
C LEU A 451 22.43 -2.27 -5.88
N ALA A 452 22.31 -0.96 -6.14
CA ALA A 452 23.20 -0.23 -7.04
C ALA A 452 24.66 -0.16 -6.56
N THR A 453 24.90 -0.37 -5.26
CA THR A 453 26.23 -0.28 -4.64
C THR A 453 26.84 -1.66 -4.36
N THR A 454 26.05 -2.58 -3.81
CA THR A 454 26.52 -3.88 -3.31
C THR A 454 26.29 -5.03 -4.28
N GLY A 455 25.39 -4.86 -5.26
CA GLY A 455 25.06 -5.90 -6.23
C GLY A 455 24.17 -7.02 -5.67
N VAL A 456 24.09 -8.12 -6.41
CA VAL A 456 23.15 -9.22 -6.16
C VAL A 456 23.72 -10.37 -5.32
N ASP A 457 25.02 -10.38 -5.07
CA ASP A 457 25.75 -11.53 -4.53
C ASP A 457 25.20 -12.02 -3.18
N LYS A 458 24.87 -11.10 -2.27
CA LYS A 458 24.33 -11.44 -0.95
C LYS A 458 22.97 -12.14 -1.02
N TYR A 459 22.15 -11.81 -2.01
CA TYR A 459 20.84 -12.44 -2.20
C TYR A 459 21.02 -13.85 -2.76
N ILE A 460 21.91 -14.00 -3.74
CA ILE A 460 22.26 -15.30 -4.31
C ILE A 460 22.75 -16.23 -3.20
N GLU A 461 23.72 -15.80 -2.39
CA GLU A 461 24.24 -16.58 -1.26
C GLU A 461 23.13 -17.02 -0.31
N ARG A 462 22.23 -16.11 0.04
CA ARG A 462 21.12 -16.40 0.96
C ARG A 462 20.10 -17.38 0.36
N THR A 463 19.87 -17.35 -0.95
CA THR A 463 18.89 -18.23 -1.62
C THR A 463 19.45 -19.58 -2.05
N GLN A 464 20.74 -19.87 -1.85
CA GLN A 464 21.34 -21.15 -2.26
C GLN A 464 20.61 -22.38 -1.70
N ILE A 465 20.09 -22.29 -0.47
CA ILE A 465 19.36 -23.40 0.17
C ILE A 465 18.01 -23.72 -0.49
N LEU A 466 17.51 -22.80 -1.32
CA LEU A 466 16.25 -22.93 -2.06
C LEU A 466 16.47 -23.44 -3.50
N GLU A 467 17.73 -23.64 -3.90
CA GLU A 467 18.11 -24.15 -5.22
C GLU A 467 18.17 -25.70 -5.22
N ASN A 468 18.06 -26.29 -6.41
CA ASN A 468 18.09 -27.74 -6.64
C ASN A 468 17.01 -28.54 -5.89
N GLN A 469 15.90 -27.88 -5.56
CA GLN A 469 14.71 -28.49 -4.97
C GLN A 469 13.66 -28.70 -6.06
N SER A 470 12.73 -29.64 -5.85
CA SER A 470 11.62 -29.88 -6.79
C SER A 470 10.77 -28.62 -7.02
N TYR A 471 10.67 -27.75 -6.02
CA TYR A 471 9.91 -26.51 -6.09
C TYR A 471 10.71 -25.29 -6.59
N SER A 472 12.02 -25.40 -6.83
CA SER A 472 12.88 -24.25 -7.18
C SER A 472 12.40 -23.52 -8.44
N GLU A 473 11.81 -24.24 -9.40
CA GLU A 473 11.27 -23.65 -10.63
C GLU A 473 10.05 -22.75 -10.42
N TYR A 474 9.38 -22.89 -9.28
CA TYR A 474 8.20 -22.12 -8.92
C TYR A 474 8.51 -21.00 -7.93
N LEU A 475 9.77 -20.82 -7.53
CA LEU A 475 10.15 -19.81 -6.55
C LEU A 475 10.91 -18.65 -7.21
N ILE A 476 10.45 -17.42 -6.96
CA ILE A 476 10.95 -16.20 -7.61
C ILE A 476 11.41 -15.19 -6.54
N PRO A 477 12.73 -14.97 -6.35
CA PRO A 477 13.25 -13.93 -5.48
C PRO A 477 13.11 -12.57 -6.16
N VAL A 478 12.51 -11.61 -5.47
CA VAL A 478 12.23 -10.27 -5.99
C VAL A 478 13.09 -9.24 -5.28
N ILE A 479 13.81 -8.44 -6.05
CA ILE A 479 14.68 -7.37 -5.57
C ILE A 479 14.68 -6.16 -6.52
N PRO A 480 14.99 -4.95 -6.03
CA PRO A 480 14.97 -4.53 -4.63
C PRO A 480 13.53 -4.21 -4.16
N ASN A 481 13.40 -3.83 -2.89
CA ASN A 481 12.18 -3.23 -2.35
C ASN A 481 12.09 -1.74 -2.71
N PHE A 482 10.87 -1.21 -2.71
CA PHE A 482 10.60 0.17 -3.08
C PHE A 482 10.62 1.08 -1.86
N THR A 483 11.26 2.23 -1.95
CA THR A 483 11.37 3.21 -0.86
C THR A 483 10.30 4.28 -0.98
N ILE A 484 9.33 4.32 -0.05
CA ILE A 484 8.33 5.39 0.02
C ILE A 484 8.90 6.60 0.75
N ILE A 485 9.44 6.37 1.96
CA ILE A 485 10.12 7.39 2.76
C ILE A 485 11.54 6.89 3.08
N PRO A 486 12.60 7.56 2.60
CA PRO A 486 13.98 7.25 3.00
C PRO A 486 14.24 7.60 4.47
N LYS A 487 15.02 6.78 5.18
CA LYS A 487 15.35 6.98 6.61
C LYS A 487 16.06 8.31 6.89
N ASP A 488 16.82 8.83 5.94
CA ASP A 488 17.56 10.09 6.04
C ASP A 488 16.70 11.33 5.70
N LYS A 489 15.50 11.13 5.14
CA LYS A 489 14.56 12.19 4.72
C LYS A 489 13.19 12.10 5.39
N SER A 490 13.12 11.42 6.53
CA SER A 490 11.88 11.10 7.24
C SER A 490 11.58 12.01 8.44
N GLY A 491 12.27 13.15 8.54
CA GLY A 491 12.09 14.10 9.63
C GLY A 491 10.76 14.84 9.51
N VAL A 492 9.94 14.75 10.56
CA VAL A 492 8.67 15.45 10.69
C VAL A 492 8.85 16.58 11.68
N ILE A 493 8.60 17.81 11.22
CA ILE A 493 8.68 19.01 12.06
C ILE A 493 7.30 19.25 12.68
N LEU A 494 7.25 19.40 14.00
CA LEU A 494 6.02 19.71 14.73
C LEU A 494 5.88 21.22 14.93
N ASP A 495 6.64 21.78 15.87
CA ASP A 495 6.77 23.22 16.09
C ASP A 495 7.97 23.53 17.01
N TYR A 496 8.23 24.80 17.27
CA TYR A 496 9.16 25.25 18.29
C TYR A 496 8.49 25.30 19.67
N LYS A 497 9.27 25.04 20.72
CA LYS A 497 8.84 25.32 22.10
C LYS A 497 8.55 26.80 22.30
N MET A 498 7.60 27.09 23.19
CA MET A 498 7.35 28.44 23.66
C MET A 498 8.23 28.78 24.85
N LYS A 499 8.69 30.03 24.88
CA LYS A 499 9.42 30.63 26.01
C LYS A 499 8.64 31.85 26.50
N PHE A 500 8.63 32.03 27.80
CA PHE A 500 8.18 33.26 28.45
C PHE A 500 9.41 34.06 28.86
N GLU A 501 9.59 35.26 28.28
CA GLU A 501 10.64 36.19 28.67
C GLU A 501 10.00 37.41 29.34
N ASN A 502 10.39 37.71 30.58
CA ASN A 502 9.80 38.80 31.38
C ASN A 502 9.87 40.19 30.72
N GLU A 503 10.79 40.40 29.76
CA GLU A 503 10.98 41.68 29.05
C GLU A 503 10.34 41.71 27.64
N ASN A 504 10.16 40.57 26.98
CA ASN A 504 9.69 40.47 25.57
C ASN A 504 8.33 39.77 25.42
N GLY A 505 7.74 39.29 26.50
CA GLY A 505 6.49 38.52 26.48
C GLY A 505 6.68 37.06 26.04
N VAL A 506 5.58 36.45 25.60
CA VAL A 506 5.57 35.06 25.09
C VAL A 506 6.02 35.03 23.63
N SER A 507 7.00 34.19 23.30
CA SER A 507 7.41 33.97 21.92
C SER A 507 7.80 32.52 21.63
N LEU A 508 7.74 32.13 20.35
CA LEU A 508 8.31 30.87 19.89
C LEU A 508 9.84 30.97 19.92
N SER A 509 10.50 29.95 20.47
CA SER A 509 11.96 29.89 20.46
C SER A 509 12.50 29.90 19.03
N LYS A 510 13.61 30.61 18.82
CA LYS A 510 14.36 30.62 17.55
C LYS A 510 15.54 29.65 17.57
N GLU A 511 15.79 28.98 18.70
CA GLU A 511 16.89 28.05 18.87
C GLU A 511 16.58 26.71 18.21
N GLN A 512 17.59 26.15 17.52
CA GLN A 512 17.43 24.87 16.83
C GLN A 512 17.26 23.69 17.81
N GLU A 513 17.70 23.85 19.06
CA GLU A 513 17.54 22.85 20.13
C GLU A 513 16.09 22.75 20.63
N ASP A 514 15.31 23.82 20.47
CA ASP A 514 13.90 23.88 20.88
C ASP A 514 12.93 23.46 19.78
N LEU A 515 13.43 23.08 18.61
CA LEU A 515 12.64 22.53 17.54
C LEU A 515 12.21 21.09 17.89
N LEU A 516 10.92 20.89 18.16
CA LEU A 516 10.38 19.56 18.30
C LEU A 516 10.19 18.93 16.92
N LYS A 517 10.93 17.85 16.69
CA LYS A 517 10.81 16.98 15.53
C LYS A 517 10.94 15.51 15.92
N PHE A 518 10.38 14.64 15.11
CA PHE A 518 10.58 13.21 15.18
C PHE A 518 10.99 12.63 13.82
N TRP A 519 11.49 11.40 13.82
CA TRP A 519 11.89 10.71 12.61
C TRP A 519 11.03 9.49 12.42
N ILE A 520 10.42 9.37 11.24
CA ILE A 520 9.75 8.13 10.86
C ILE A 520 10.85 7.14 10.44
N GLU A 521 10.79 5.90 10.89
CA GLU A 521 11.65 4.89 10.27
C GLU A 521 11.35 4.79 8.78
N GLY A 522 12.34 4.45 7.95
CA GLY A 522 12.11 4.33 6.51
C GLY A 522 10.92 3.41 6.23
N VAL A 523 10.03 3.83 5.33
CA VAL A 523 8.81 3.12 4.94
C VAL A 523 9.01 2.53 3.55
N TYR A 524 8.77 1.23 3.42
CA TYR A 524 9.06 0.47 2.22
C TYR A 524 7.83 -0.25 1.69
N VAL A 525 7.82 -0.53 0.39
CA VAL A 525 6.89 -1.48 -0.24
C VAL A 525 7.68 -2.68 -0.71
N ASP A 526 7.27 -3.84 -0.23
CA ASP A 526 7.83 -5.13 -0.59
C ASP A 526 7.71 -5.41 -2.09
N GLY A 527 8.84 -5.75 -2.73
CA GLY A 527 8.91 -5.93 -4.18
C GLY A 527 8.02 -7.06 -4.70
N SER A 528 7.76 -8.08 -3.87
CA SER A 528 6.95 -9.25 -4.23
C SER A 528 5.53 -8.90 -4.66
N TYR A 529 4.89 -7.92 -4.01
CA TYR A 529 3.56 -7.45 -4.37
C TYR A 529 3.53 -6.82 -5.77
N VAL A 530 4.53 -5.97 -6.07
CA VAL A 530 4.63 -5.29 -7.37
C VAL A 530 4.94 -6.31 -8.47
N ALA A 531 5.83 -7.26 -8.22
CA ALA A 531 6.20 -8.30 -9.19
C ALA A 531 5.03 -9.24 -9.49
N ALA A 532 4.34 -9.74 -8.46
CA ALA A 532 3.15 -10.54 -8.63
C ALA A 532 2.03 -9.75 -9.32
N GLY A 533 1.85 -8.47 -8.97
CA GLY A 533 0.85 -7.58 -9.57
C GLY A 533 1.07 -7.36 -11.07
N ILE A 534 2.30 -7.05 -11.49
CA ILE A 534 2.59 -6.80 -12.91
C ILE A 534 2.51 -8.08 -13.76
N ILE A 535 2.94 -9.23 -13.20
CA ILE A 535 2.81 -10.53 -13.88
C ILE A 535 1.35 -10.98 -13.94
N ALA A 536 0.56 -10.76 -12.88
CA ALA A 536 -0.88 -11.03 -12.88
C ALA A 536 -1.63 -10.11 -13.86
N ALA A 537 -1.22 -8.85 -13.98
CA ALA A 537 -1.78 -7.90 -14.94
C ALA A 537 -1.47 -8.30 -16.39
N SER A 538 -0.23 -8.75 -16.67
CA SER A 538 0.19 -9.17 -18.01
C SER A 538 -0.56 -10.40 -18.53
N GLN A 539 -1.22 -11.17 -17.64
CA GLN A 539 -2.08 -12.27 -18.06
C GLN A 539 -3.35 -11.80 -18.78
N CYS A 540 -3.80 -10.57 -18.54
CA CYS A 540 -5.02 -10.05 -19.14
C CYS A 540 -4.79 -9.66 -20.61
N PRO A 541 -5.58 -10.22 -21.55
CA PRO A 541 -5.49 -9.85 -22.96
C PRO A 541 -5.69 -8.34 -23.21
N ASN A 542 -6.65 -7.72 -22.52
CA ASN A 542 -6.91 -6.29 -22.69
C ASN A 542 -5.79 -5.39 -22.14
N PHE A 543 -5.13 -5.82 -21.06
CA PHE A 543 -3.98 -5.11 -20.52
C PHE A 543 -2.82 -5.09 -21.52
N LEU A 544 -2.57 -6.23 -22.18
CA LEU A 544 -1.59 -6.32 -23.26
C LEU A 544 -2.05 -5.54 -24.51
N ARG A 545 -3.34 -5.60 -24.87
CA ARG A 545 -3.89 -4.89 -26.04
C ARG A 545 -3.76 -3.37 -25.94
N ASP A 546 -3.84 -2.81 -24.73
CA ASP A 546 -3.59 -1.38 -24.50
C ASP A 546 -2.13 -0.97 -24.80
N ARG A 547 -1.20 -1.95 -24.89
CA ARG A 547 0.25 -1.75 -24.99
C ARG A 547 0.87 -2.35 -26.27
N PHE A 548 0.16 -3.26 -26.93
CA PHE A 548 0.62 -4.01 -28.11
C PHE A 548 -0.48 -4.10 -29.16
N ASN A 549 -0.09 -4.00 -30.44
CA ASN A 549 -1.04 -4.02 -31.56
C ASN A 549 -1.54 -5.44 -31.89
N GLN A 550 -0.69 -6.46 -31.74
CA GLN A 550 -1.00 -7.84 -32.13
C GLN A 550 -1.24 -8.69 -30.88
N VAL A 551 -2.45 -8.60 -30.33
CA VAL A 551 -2.87 -9.35 -29.14
C VAL A 551 -4.16 -10.09 -29.44
N SER A 552 -4.20 -11.39 -29.15
CA SER A 552 -5.41 -12.19 -29.25
C SER A 552 -6.32 -11.94 -28.04
N PRO A 553 -7.64 -11.75 -28.20
CA PRO A 553 -8.55 -11.64 -27.07
C PRO A 553 -8.78 -12.98 -26.36
N VAL A 554 -8.39 -14.09 -26.99
CA VAL A 554 -8.66 -15.45 -26.50
C VAL A 554 -7.60 -15.88 -25.49
N TYR A 555 -6.31 -15.65 -25.76
CA TYR A 555 -5.21 -16.22 -24.97
C TYR A 555 -4.79 -15.36 -23.78
N PRO A 556 -4.52 -15.93 -22.60
CA PRO A 556 -3.84 -15.20 -21.55
C PRO A 556 -2.37 -14.92 -21.91
N GLY A 557 -1.76 -13.97 -21.22
CA GLY A 557 -0.34 -13.63 -21.35
C GLY A 557 0.64 -14.65 -20.71
N VAL A 558 0.35 -15.95 -20.74
CA VAL A 558 1.20 -16.97 -20.09
C VAL A 558 2.57 -17.15 -20.75
N ARG A 559 2.62 -16.98 -22.08
CA ARG A 559 3.84 -17.05 -22.90
C ARG A 559 4.54 -15.71 -23.06
N PHE A 560 3.94 -14.64 -22.55
CA PHE A 560 4.48 -13.29 -22.66
C PHE A 560 5.80 -13.19 -21.90
N ASP A 561 6.88 -12.98 -22.65
CA ASP A 561 8.20 -12.74 -22.09
C ASP A 561 8.40 -11.25 -21.84
N ILE A 562 8.35 -10.83 -20.58
CA ILE A 562 8.55 -9.43 -20.19
C ILE A 562 9.98 -8.94 -20.46
N GLU A 563 10.97 -9.83 -20.56
CA GLU A 563 12.37 -9.50 -20.86
C GLU A 563 12.64 -9.35 -22.36
N ALA A 564 11.71 -9.79 -23.23
CA ALA A 564 11.93 -9.75 -24.67
C ALA A 564 11.84 -8.34 -25.25
N GLU A 565 12.83 -7.95 -26.04
CA GLU A 565 12.88 -6.66 -26.76
C GLU A 565 12.56 -5.46 -25.84
N ASP A 566 11.54 -4.66 -26.21
CA ASP A 566 11.08 -3.50 -25.47
C ASP A 566 9.87 -3.79 -24.55
N ASN A 567 9.57 -5.07 -24.29
CA ASN A 567 8.36 -5.47 -23.56
C ASN A 567 8.33 -4.88 -22.14
N SER A 568 9.47 -4.84 -21.45
CA SER A 568 9.60 -4.25 -20.11
C SER A 568 9.32 -2.73 -20.07
N TYR A 569 9.56 -2.02 -21.17
CA TYR A 569 9.26 -0.58 -21.28
C TYR A 569 7.78 -0.32 -21.58
N LYS A 570 7.10 -1.25 -22.27
CA LYS A 570 5.66 -1.20 -22.55
C LYS A 570 4.84 -1.66 -21.33
N VAL A 571 5.26 -2.74 -20.69
CA VAL A 571 4.68 -3.31 -19.46
C VAL A 571 5.51 -2.84 -18.26
N ARG A 572 5.54 -1.52 -18.07
CA ARG A 572 6.21 -0.88 -16.94
C ARG A 572 5.34 -0.89 -15.68
N THR A 573 5.97 -0.82 -14.52
CA THR A 573 5.27 -0.73 -13.22
C THR A 573 4.63 0.65 -13.06
N THR A 574 3.71 0.80 -12.10
CA THR A 574 3.19 2.11 -11.69
C THR A 574 4.15 2.88 -10.77
N MET A 575 5.25 2.27 -10.34
CA MET A 575 6.19 2.85 -9.40
C MET A 575 7.09 3.90 -10.06
N SER A 576 7.34 5.01 -9.37
CA SER A 576 8.26 6.06 -9.82
C SER A 576 9.71 5.66 -9.62
N LYS A 577 10.60 6.20 -10.46
CA LYS A 577 12.05 6.03 -10.30
C LYS A 577 12.56 6.48 -8.94
N GLU A 578 13.51 5.71 -8.40
CA GLU A 578 14.20 6.01 -7.15
C GLU A 578 15.59 6.57 -7.39
N ILE A 579 16.36 5.92 -8.27
CA ILE A 579 17.77 6.22 -8.56
C ILE A 579 17.98 6.55 -10.05
N SER A 580 19.19 6.98 -10.40
CA SER A 580 19.55 7.29 -11.80
C SER A 580 19.64 6.08 -12.73
N GLY A 581 19.80 4.89 -12.18
CA GLY A 581 20.03 3.62 -12.89
C GLY A 581 21.22 2.85 -12.32
N PHE A 582 21.39 1.60 -12.74
CA PHE A 582 22.54 0.78 -12.33
C PHE A 582 23.78 1.11 -13.16
N THR A 583 24.95 0.96 -12.57
CA THR A 583 26.23 1.04 -13.29
C THR A 583 26.40 -0.20 -14.19
N ASN A 584 27.24 -0.09 -15.23
CA ASN A 584 27.51 -1.21 -16.14
C ASN A 584 28.06 -2.44 -15.38
N SER A 585 28.93 -2.24 -14.39
CA SER A 585 29.47 -3.34 -13.58
C SER A 585 28.37 -4.13 -12.85
N ILE A 586 27.36 -3.44 -12.30
CA ILE A 586 26.23 -4.09 -11.64
C ILE A 586 25.35 -4.81 -12.67
N LYS A 587 25.11 -4.21 -13.84
CA LYS A 587 24.35 -4.86 -14.93
C LYS A 587 25.04 -6.10 -15.45
N ASP A 588 26.36 -6.04 -15.65
CA ASP A 588 27.17 -7.17 -16.09
C ASP A 588 27.11 -8.30 -15.06
N ARG A 589 27.20 -7.99 -13.77
CA ARG A 589 27.05 -8.96 -12.68
C ARG A 589 25.66 -9.61 -12.66
N ILE A 590 24.61 -8.82 -12.83
CA ILE A 590 23.24 -9.32 -12.94
C ILE A 590 23.08 -10.26 -14.16
N ASN A 591 23.61 -9.85 -15.31
CA ASN A 591 23.52 -10.62 -16.56
C ASN A 591 24.36 -11.90 -16.52
N GLN A 592 25.49 -11.88 -15.80
CA GLN A 592 26.33 -13.06 -15.59
C GLN A 592 25.55 -14.19 -14.90
N PHE A 593 24.78 -13.86 -13.86
CA PHE A 593 24.01 -14.87 -13.12
C PHE A 593 22.61 -15.10 -13.70
N ASN A 594 22.02 -14.10 -14.36
CA ASN A 594 20.60 -14.05 -14.72
C ASN A 594 19.71 -14.36 -13.51
N TYR A 595 19.96 -13.74 -12.36
CA TYR A 595 19.29 -14.06 -11.10
C TYR A 595 18.00 -13.26 -10.87
N GLY A 596 16.96 -13.95 -10.40
CA GLY A 596 15.76 -13.38 -9.78
C GLY A 596 14.89 -12.46 -10.66
N PHE A 597 13.90 -11.87 -9.99
CA PHE A 597 13.07 -10.81 -10.51
C PHE A 597 13.64 -9.46 -10.09
N ILE A 598 14.30 -8.77 -11.02
CA ILE A 598 15.05 -7.55 -10.73
C ILE A 598 14.31 -6.36 -11.33
N PHE A 599 13.98 -5.39 -10.50
CA PHE A 599 13.52 -4.08 -10.95
C PHE A 599 14.70 -3.15 -11.27
N SER A 600 14.52 -2.28 -12.26
CA SER A 600 15.49 -1.25 -12.63
C SER A 600 14.86 0.14 -12.71
N SER A 601 15.62 1.12 -12.23
CA SER A 601 15.31 2.56 -12.32
C SER A 601 16.05 3.26 -13.48
N ASP A 602 16.57 2.49 -14.44
CA ASP A 602 17.36 2.99 -15.56
C ASP A 602 16.62 4.03 -16.42
N ASN A 603 17.38 5.01 -16.93
CA ASN A 603 16.86 5.97 -17.90
C ASN A 603 16.72 5.31 -19.27
N ALA A 604 15.48 5.20 -19.73
CA ALA A 604 15.13 4.65 -21.04
C ALA A 604 14.17 5.60 -21.76
N HIS A 605 14.19 5.53 -23.10
CA HIS A 605 13.25 6.21 -23.97
C HIS A 605 12.56 5.17 -24.85
N LEU A 606 11.24 5.22 -24.91
CA LEU A 606 10.45 4.41 -25.83
C LEU A 606 9.70 5.36 -26.76
N GLN A 607 9.90 5.23 -28.07
CA GLN A 607 9.21 6.08 -29.07
C GLN A 607 9.33 7.60 -28.81
N LYS A 608 10.50 8.06 -28.34
CA LYS A 608 10.80 9.46 -27.93
C LYS A 608 10.13 9.91 -26.63
N GLU A 609 9.38 9.06 -25.94
CA GLU A 609 8.90 9.31 -24.58
C GLU A 609 9.92 8.83 -23.54
N LYS A 610 10.19 9.68 -22.55
CA LYS A 610 11.05 9.31 -21.42
C LYS A 610 10.27 8.42 -20.45
N ILE A 611 10.76 7.21 -20.20
CA ILE A 611 10.20 6.32 -19.18
C ILE A 611 10.51 6.91 -17.81
N ARG A 612 9.47 7.23 -17.03
CA ARG A 612 9.58 7.77 -15.66
C ARG A 612 9.34 6.73 -14.57
N ASN A 613 8.90 5.54 -14.97
CA ASN A 613 8.58 4.44 -14.09
C ASN A 613 9.76 3.49 -13.91
N ILE A 614 9.69 2.69 -12.85
CA ILE A 614 10.53 1.52 -12.67
C ILE A 614 10.06 0.41 -13.63
N VAL A 615 11.02 -0.31 -14.20
CA VAL A 615 10.77 -1.40 -15.17
C VAL A 615 11.32 -2.72 -14.65
N VAL A 616 10.86 -3.82 -15.23
CA VAL A 616 11.40 -5.15 -14.96
C VAL A 616 12.64 -5.36 -15.82
N TYR A 617 13.78 -5.61 -15.19
CA TYR A 617 15.06 -5.86 -15.86
C TYR A 617 15.33 -7.35 -16.07
N LYS A 618 14.99 -8.18 -15.08
CA LYS A 618 15.05 -9.65 -15.14
C LYS A 618 13.81 -10.24 -14.48
N ALA A 619 13.37 -11.41 -14.94
CA ALA A 619 12.19 -12.13 -14.49
C ALA A 619 12.48 -13.64 -14.46
N ARG A 620 13.24 -14.06 -13.43
CA ARG A 620 13.87 -15.40 -13.36
C ARG A 620 13.45 -16.16 -12.11
N THR A 621 13.33 -17.48 -12.22
CA THR A 621 13.04 -18.40 -11.10
C THR A 621 14.33 -18.89 -10.43
N LEU A 622 14.24 -19.75 -9.41
CA LEU A 622 15.42 -20.41 -8.82
C LEU A 622 15.82 -21.72 -9.53
N LEU A 623 15.18 -22.06 -10.67
CA LEU A 623 15.62 -23.19 -11.49
C LEU A 623 16.88 -22.81 -12.29
N ARG A 624 17.95 -23.58 -12.13
CA ARG A 624 19.16 -23.45 -12.94
C ARG A 624 19.04 -24.21 -14.25
N ASN A 625 19.51 -23.58 -15.32
CA ASN A 625 19.71 -24.23 -16.60
C ASN A 625 21.05 -24.98 -16.66
N SER A 626 21.27 -25.75 -17.73
CA SER A 626 22.51 -26.50 -17.97
C SER A 626 23.76 -25.62 -18.12
N GLU A 627 23.58 -24.32 -18.38
CA GLU A 627 24.65 -23.33 -18.52
C GLU A 627 24.98 -22.61 -17.19
N GLY A 628 24.27 -22.94 -16.11
CA GLY A 628 24.50 -22.41 -14.76
C GLY A 628 23.75 -21.11 -14.42
N GLY A 629 23.00 -20.52 -15.36
CA GLY A 629 22.13 -19.36 -15.15
C GLY A 629 20.69 -19.75 -14.79
N TYR A 630 19.87 -18.80 -14.34
CA TYR A 630 18.49 -19.10 -13.97
C TYR A 630 17.50 -18.98 -15.12
N GLU A 631 16.44 -19.80 -15.07
CA GLU A 631 15.42 -19.85 -16.12
C GLU A 631 14.43 -18.66 -16.07
N PRO A 632 13.98 -18.15 -17.23
CA PRO A 632 12.87 -17.21 -17.30
C PRO A 632 11.56 -17.79 -16.75
N LEU A 633 10.84 -17.00 -15.95
CA LEU A 633 9.59 -17.44 -15.31
C LEU A 633 8.47 -17.78 -16.32
N TYR A 634 8.44 -17.11 -17.47
CA TYR A 634 7.39 -17.34 -18.48
C TYR A 634 7.45 -18.78 -19.01
N LYS A 635 8.62 -19.42 -19.03
CA LYS A 635 8.77 -20.81 -19.49
C LYS A 635 8.00 -21.75 -18.56
N THR A 636 8.24 -21.64 -17.25
CA THR A 636 7.49 -22.40 -16.23
C THR A 636 5.99 -22.10 -16.33
N LEU A 637 5.61 -20.82 -16.43
CA LEU A 637 4.19 -20.43 -16.57
C LEU A 637 3.51 -21.06 -17.80
N THR A 638 4.19 -21.01 -18.95
CA THR A 638 3.68 -21.58 -20.20
C THR A 638 3.60 -23.10 -20.12
N THR A 639 4.62 -23.77 -19.57
CA THR A 639 4.63 -25.22 -19.37
C THR A 639 3.46 -25.66 -18.49
N THR A 640 3.21 -24.99 -17.36
CA THR A 640 2.06 -25.28 -16.49
C THR A 640 0.72 -25.08 -17.21
N PHE A 641 0.61 -24.04 -18.04
CA PHE A 641 -0.59 -23.79 -18.84
C PHE A 641 -0.83 -24.87 -19.91
N ILE A 642 0.21 -25.28 -20.62
CA ILE A 642 0.16 -26.35 -21.64
C ILE A 642 -0.28 -27.65 -20.97
N GLU A 643 0.31 -28.01 -19.84
CA GLU A 643 -0.03 -29.23 -19.11
C GLU A 643 -1.48 -29.25 -18.64
N ARG A 644 -1.96 -28.16 -18.04
CA ARG A 644 -3.36 -28.04 -17.58
C ARG A 644 -4.33 -28.12 -18.75
N THR A 645 -3.99 -27.49 -19.89
CA THR A 645 -4.78 -27.58 -21.12
C THR A 645 -4.77 -29.00 -21.67
N LEU A 646 -3.61 -29.67 -21.66
CA LEU A 646 -3.49 -31.05 -22.11
C LEU A 646 -4.36 -31.97 -21.25
N ARG A 647 -4.26 -31.87 -19.92
CA ARG A 647 -5.09 -32.64 -18.97
C ARG A 647 -6.57 -32.49 -19.28
N PHE A 648 -7.03 -31.26 -19.50
CA PHE A 648 -8.44 -30.97 -19.81
C PHE A 648 -8.88 -31.55 -21.16
N VAL A 649 -8.15 -31.23 -22.24
CA VAL A 649 -8.51 -31.64 -23.61
C VAL A 649 -8.45 -33.16 -23.78
N THR A 650 -7.50 -33.80 -23.11
CA THR A 650 -7.30 -35.26 -23.18
C THR A 650 -8.11 -36.04 -22.14
N THR A 651 -8.92 -35.36 -21.31
CA THR A 651 -9.71 -36.00 -20.25
C THR A 651 -8.82 -36.85 -19.33
N ASP A 652 -7.85 -36.19 -18.69
CA ASP A 652 -6.84 -36.78 -17.81
C ASP A 652 -5.86 -37.73 -18.54
N PHE A 653 -5.21 -37.19 -19.58
CA PHE A 653 -4.07 -37.82 -20.28
C PHE A 653 -4.40 -39.16 -20.94
N LYS A 654 -5.58 -39.31 -21.55
CA LYS A 654 -5.89 -40.46 -22.41
C LYS A 654 -5.03 -40.47 -23.67
N GLU A 655 -4.43 -41.63 -23.95
CA GLU A 655 -3.39 -41.80 -24.98
C GLU A 655 -3.85 -41.42 -26.40
N ASP A 656 -5.04 -41.88 -26.80
CA ASP A 656 -5.65 -41.58 -28.10
C ASP A 656 -5.83 -40.07 -28.32
N LYS A 657 -6.27 -39.37 -27.27
CA LYS A 657 -6.48 -37.92 -27.28
C LYS A 657 -5.17 -37.14 -27.23
N ILE A 658 -4.13 -37.67 -26.55
CA ILE A 658 -2.78 -37.08 -26.59
C ILE A 658 -2.26 -37.06 -28.03
N ASN A 659 -2.37 -38.17 -28.75
CA ASN A 659 -1.95 -38.23 -30.15
C ASN A 659 -2.74 -37.24 -31.04
N MET A 660 -4.04 -37.09 -30.79
CA MET A 660 -4.86 -36.09 -31.49
C MET A 660 -4.44 -34.64 -31.16
N PHE A 661 -4.12 -34.35 -29.90
CA PHE A 661 -3.67 -33.03 -29.44
C PHE A 661 -2.42 -32.54 -30.19
N PHE A 662 -1.45 -33.43 -30.40
CA PHE A 662 -0.18 -33.13 -31.08
C PHE A 662 -0.18 -33.39 -32.59
N SER A 663 -1.30 -33.86 -33.15
CA SER A 663 -1.42 -34.16 -34.59
C SER A 663 -1.35 -32.90 -35.47
N THR A 664 -1.13 -33.10 -36.77
CA THR A 664 -1.16 -32.05 -37.80
C THR A 664 -2.59 -31.70 -38.26
N ASN A 665 -3.62 -32.25 -37.61
CA ASN A 665 -5.00 -31.91 -37.93
C ASN A 665 -5.24 -30.41 -37.71
N PRO A 666 -5.85 -29.67 -38.65
CA PRO A 666 -6.15 -28.25 -38.48
C PRO A 666 -6.94 -27.87 -37.22
N GLU A 667 -7.69 -28.82 -36.65
CA GLU A 667 -8.49 -28.68 -35.42
C GLU A 667 -7.75 -29.13 -34.15
N SER A 668 -6.54 -29.70 -34.26
CA SER A 668 -5.74 -30.06 -33.09
C SER A 668 -5.30 -28.81 -32.32
N GLN A 669 -5.15 -28.96 -31.00
CA GLN A 669 -4.75 -27.84 -30.15
C GLN A 669 -3.37 -27.28 -30.55
N LYS A 670 -2.43 -28.16 -30.90
CA LYS A 670 -1.12 -27.75 -31.44
C LYS A 670 -1.27 -26.91 -32.70
N SER A 671 -2.07 -27.35 -33.68
CA SER A 671 -2.26 -26.62 -34.94
C SER A 671 -2.92 -25.26 -34.74
N ILE A 672 -3.85 -25.14 -33.78
CA ILE A 672 -4.48 -23.86 -33.41
C ILE A 672 -3.42 -22.89 -32.86
N TRP A 673 -2.60 -23.34 -31.92
CA TRP A 673 -1.53 -22.50 -31.34
C TRP A 673 -0.47 -22.10 -32.38
N VAL A 674 -0.11 -22.99 -33.32
CA VAL A 674 0.84 -22.69 -34.39
C VAL A 674 0.30 -21.62 -35.37
N LYS A 675 -1.00 -21.61 -35.67
CA LYS A 675 -1.62 -20.59 -36.55
C LYS A 675 -1.57 -19.19 -35.96
N ASP A 676 -1.53 -19.09 -34.63
CA ASP A 676 -1.65 -17.85 -33.88
C ASP A 676 -0.31 -17.29 -33.36
N GLN A 677 0.82 -17.77 -33.88
CA GLN A 677 2.19 -17.32 -33.52
C GLN A 677 2.46 -15.83 -33.74
N LYS A 678 1.59 -15.13 -34.48
CA LYS A 678 1.68 -13.67 -34.71
C LYS A 678 1.31 -12.85 -33.47
N PHE A 679 0.58 -13.42 -32.52
CA PHE A 679 0.12 -12.68 -31.36
C PHE A 679 1.17 -12.70 -30.23
N VAL A 680 1.33 -11.56 -29.56
CA VAL A 680 2.27 -11.40 -28.44
C VAL A 680 1.96 -12.35 -27.28
N ASN A 681 0.67 -12.62 -27.05
CA ASN A 681 0.15 -13.57 -26.07
C ASN A 681 -0.21 -14.94 -26.68
N GLY A 682 0.25 -15.25 -27.89
CA GLY A 682 0.10 -16.59 -28.46
C GLY A 682 0.86 -17.61 -27.61
N ILE A 683 0.24 -18.78 -27.37
CA ILE A 683 0.83 -19.84 -26.53
C ILE A 683 2.12 -20.41 -27.13
N MET A 684 2.23 -20.38 -28.46
CA MET A 684 3.47 -20.65 -29.20
C MET A 684 3.89 -19.39 -29.95
N GLN A 685 5.19 -19.11 -29.97
CA GLN A 685 5.78 -18.04 -30.77
C GLN A 685 6.66 -18.63 -31.89
N LYS A 686 7.15 -17.76 -32.78
CA LYS A 686 8.05 -18.17 -33.85
C LYS A 686 9.32 -18.80 -33.28
N GLY A 687 9.62 -20.04 -33.69
CA GLY A 687 10.76 -20.81 -33.20
C GLY A 687 10.45 -21.70 -32.00
N ASP A 688 9.21 -21.66 -31.50
CA ASP A 688 8.73 -22.63 -30.51
C ASP A 688 8.18 -23.89 -31.20
N ASP A 689 8.31 -25.05 -30.55
CA ASP A 689 7.68 -26.30 -30.96
C ASP A 689 7.28 -27.13 -29.72
N ILE A 690 6.31 -28.02 -29.87
CA ILE A 690 5.92 -28.95 -28.82
C ILE A 690 5.80 -30.34 -29.43
N THR A 691 6.56 -31.29 -28.89
CA THR A 691 6.57 -32.68 -29.31
C THR A 691 6.34 -33.60 -28.12
N HIS A 692 5.91 -34.83 -28.38
CA HIS A 692 5.69 -35.83 -27.34
C HIS A 692 6.30 -37.17 -27.74
N ILE A 693 6.70 -37.95 -26.73
CA ILE A 693 7.17 -39.33 -26.84
C ILE A 693 6.39 -40.14 -25.81
N ILE A 694 5.68 -41.16 -26.25
CA ILE A 694 4.93 -42.07 -25.38
C ILE A 694 5.79 -43.30 -25.11
N ASP A 695 6.06 -43.55 -23.84
CA ASP A 695 6.63 -44.79 -23.34
C ASP A 695 5.49 -45.69 -22.86
N GLU A 696 5.05 -46.60 -23.74
CA GLU A 696 3.95 -47.53 -23.46
C GLU A 696 4.28 -48.52 -22.34
N GLU A 697 5.55 -48.88 -22.17
CA GLU A 697 6.02 -49.84 -21.16
C GLU A 697 5.88 -49.26 -19.75
N ASN A 698 6.32 -48.00 -19.57
CA ASN A 698 6.25 -47.31 -18.28
C ASN A 698 4.94 -46.52 -18.09
N GLY A 699 4.12 -46.37 -19.13
CA GLY A 699 2.87 -45.60 -19.07
C GLY A 699 3.10 -44.10 -18.90
N ILE A 700 4.19 -43.56 -19.47
CA ILE A 700 4.61 -42.16 -19.31
C ILE A 700 4.62 -41.49 -20.67
N CYS A 701 4.07 -40.28 -20.75
CA CYS A 701 4.23 -39.40 -21.90
C CYS A 701 5.24 -38.31 -21.55
N GLN A 702 6.36 -38.27 -22.27
CA GLN A 702 7.33 -37.20 -22.19
C GLN A 702 7.01 -36.12 -23.23
N LEU A 703 6.76 -34.90 -22.77
CA LEU A 703 6.61 -33.71 -23.59
C LEU A 703 7.93 -32.95 -23.67
N ASN A 704 8.32 -32.59 -24.88
CA ASN A 704 9.47 -31.71 -25.13
C ASN A 704 8.93 -30.39 -25.69
N ILE A 705 8.99 -29.34 -24.87
CA ILE A 705 8.56 -27.99 -25.21
C ILE A 705 9.79 -27.17 -25.56
N THR A 706 9.92 -26.79 -26.83
CA THR A 706 11.01 -25.96 -27.32
C THR A 706 10.61 -24.50 -27.26
N PHE A 707 11.39 -23.70 -26.53
CA PHE A 707 11.29 -22.24 -26.47
C PHE A 707 12.48 -21.62 -27.18
N ALA A 708 12.29 -21.13 -28.42
CA ALA A 708 13.35 -20.54 -29.24
C ALA A 708 14.67 -21.35 -29.24
N GLY A 709 14.59 -22.68 -29.34
CA GLY A 709 15.73 -23.60 -29.37
C GLY A 709 16.17 -24.18 -28.01
N ASN A 710 15.66 -23.68 -26.89
CA ASN A 710 15.88 -24.28 -25.57
C ASN A 710 14.74 -25.25 -25.25
N VAL A 711 15.07 -26.53 -25.03
CA VAL A 711 14.08 -27.59 -24.77
C VAL A 711 13.86 -27.73 -23.27
N LYS A 712 12.60 -27.63 -22.85
CA LYS A 712 12.13 -27.97 -21.51
C LYS A 712 11.32 -29.25 -21.58
N ASN A 713 11.70 -30.22 -20.75
CA ASN A 713 11.04 -31.52 -20.68
C ASN A 713 9.99 -31.51 -19.57
N LEU A 714 8.84 -32.11 -19.84
CA LEU A 714 7.76 -32.35 -18.90
C LEU A 714 7.33 -33.81 -19.02
N GLN A 715 7.15 -34.50 -17.90
CA GLN A 715 6.64 -35.86 -17.87
C GLN A 715 5.23 -35.88 -17.28
N VAL A 716 4.33 -36.63 -17.91
CA VAL A 716 2.97 -36.89 -17.42
C VAL A 716 2.68 -38.38 -17.47
N GLU A 717 1.95 -38.90 -16.48
CA GLU A 717 1.49 -40.29 -16.45
C GLU A 717 0.26 -40.45 -17.34
N ILE A 718 0.23 -41.53 -18.13
CA ILE A 718 -0.85 -41.83 -19.07
C ILE A 718 -1.92 -42.65 -18.36
N ASN A 719 -3.18 -42.23 -18.48
CA ASN A 719 -4.29 -43.00 -17.95
C ASN A 719 -4.71 -44.08 -18.97
N LYS A 720 -4.44 -45.35 -18.64
CA LYS A 720 -4.81 -46.52 -19.47
C LYS A 720 -6.28 -46.97 -19.31
N GLN A 721 -7.11 -46.24 -18.56
CA GLN A 721 -8.55 -46.54 -18.50
C GLN A 721 -9.26 -46.04 -19.77
N ASN A 722 -9.54 -47.00 -20.68
CA ASN A 722 -10.38 -46.81 -21.87
C ASN A 722 -11.73 -46.16 -21.52
#